data_AF-A0A3C1UT93-F1
#
_entry.id   AF-A0A3C1UT93-F1
#
_cell.length_a   1.000
_cell.length_b   1.000
_cell.length_c   1.000
_cell.angle_alpha   90.00
_cell.angle_beta   90.00
_cell.angle_gamma   90.00
#
_symmetry.space_group_name_H-M   'P 1'
#
loop_
_entity.id
_entity.type
_entity.pdbx_description
1 polymer ?
#
loop_
_entity_poly.entity_id
_entity_poly.type
_entity_poly.pdbx_seq_one_letter_code
_entity_poly.pdbx_strand_id
1 'polypeptide(L)'
;MESSCFGALFGGLCSGLPDCMAQAQVASMTVSREKAELRVGLRLDAVVPKSQLYAAEKQLCEKLRLKKCVLAPQYDHALLDGSYIAQVVEELRHRNCLVNGFLDDVSADYHGGVMNIHLKRGGLALLQSAGSDRRIKEILRQEFGAEVEVAFDGVTELEEYSKEFTQSAEENHQKIIKIQQEKQQAVQEKKAAPAKCQTIAFDMGDLPFDRDSLAVVTGRAIKEKPVSLDSIDAESGKVVVWGDIFAVDSRESRDGSKVILAIHFTDYTSSNVMKIIAEKEKASVYEPLVKGKTVLIRGEASYDKYDGEISIRPYDICTVKKLIRQDKAPEKRVELHAHTKMSAMDAVVNAKDLVNRAYEWGHKAIAITDHGVVQAFPEAAGAAAAIAKSGGDFKVIYGVESYFINDMIPIVNGAKDMPLMGSYIVFDLETTGLSAGNDRMTEIGAVKLENGQVKDSFNIFVNPQRPIPEKITQLTGITDEMVAGAPLEEEALRQFYAFCGGEDAVLVAHNAPFDTGFLQAAAIRCGMPYAFTSVDTVPIARKLFPELRNHKLDTVAKHLQLGNFNHHRACDDARILAEIYIKLADILQKEKQIQNIQQINTGLSGVDYKNAYSYHQIILVKNLTGLKNLYQLISKSHLDYYYKKPRIPKSELIRYREGLILGSACEAGELFRAVVDGKSWGELCNIAKFYDFLEIQPIQNNMFMVHNGTARDEEQLRNYNRTIVRLGDTLKIPVCATCDVHMMDEKDNIFRQILLAGMGFKDTDQQSP
;
A
#
# COMPACT_ATOMS: atom_id res chain seq x y z
N MET A 1 -50.55 -15.35 -11.00
CA MET A 1 -51.04 -13.97 -11.20
C MET A 1 -51.31 -13.83 -12.69
N GLU A 2 -52.57 -13.91 -13.08
CA GLU A 2 -53.01 -13.68 -14.46
C GLU A 2 -52.91 -12.17 -14.78
N SER A 3 -52.22 -11.86 -15.88
CA SER A 3 -52.22 -10.60 -16.66
C SER A 3 -52.59 -9.30 -15.93
N SER A 4 -51.81 -8.91 -14.93
CA SER A 4 -51.89 -7.54 -14.36
C SER A 4 -50.94 -6.61 -15.12
N CYS A 5 -51.41 -5.43 -15.52
CA CYS A 5 -50.54 -4.42 -16.12
C CYS A 5 -49.69 -3.74 -15.05
N PHE A 6 -48.47 -3.32 -15.41
CA PHE A 6 -47.52 -2.72 -14.48
C PHE A 6 -48.07 -1.45 -13.81
N GLY A 7 -48.80 -0.61 -14.56
CA GLY A 7 -49.46 0.59 -14.03
C GLY A 7 -50.53 0.29 -12.97
N ALA A 8 -51.27 -0.81 -13.08
CA ALA A 8 -52.25 -1.19 -12.05
C ALA A 8 -51.59 -1.62 -10.73
N LEU A 9 -50.39 -2.19 -10.80
CA LEU A 9 -49.65 -2.66 -9.62
C LEU A 9 -48.77 -1.59 -8.99
N PHE A 10 -48.15 -0.74 -9.81
CA PHE A 10 -47.08 0.16 -9.39
C PHE A 10 -47.30 1.63 -9.78
N GLY A 11 -48.36 1.96 -10.53
CA GLY A 11 -48.62 3.32 -11.03
C GLY A 11 -48.83 4.36 -9.92
N GLY A 12 -49.34 3.95 -8.75
CA GLY A 12 -49.45 4.83 -7.58
C GLY A 12 -48.12 5.10 -6.86
N LEU A 13 -47.06 4.37 -7.21
CA LEU A 13 -45.73 4.45 -6.57
C LEU A 13 -44.69 5.15 -7.47
N CYS A 14 -44.97 5.28 -8.76
CA CYS A 14 -44.06 5.85 -9.75
C CYS A 14 -44.69 7.08 -10.44
N SER A 15 -44.01 8.21 -10.41
CA SER A 15 -44.36 9.42 -11.17
C SER A 15 -43.59 9.51 -12.48
N GLY A 16 -44.27 9.88 -13.58
CA GLY A 16 -43.66 10.11 -14.90
C GLY A 16 -43.42 8.85 -15.73
N LEU A 17 -44.23 7.80 -15.53
CA LEU A 17 -44.16 6.57 -16.33
C LEU A 17 -44.65 6.80 -17.77
N PRO A 18 -43.92 6.33 -18.80
CA PRO A 18 -44.41 6.29 -20.18
C PRO A 18 -45.67 5.41 -20.30
N ASP A 19 -46.58 5.76 -21.22
CA ASP A 19 -47.84 5.02 -21.43
C ASP A 19 -47.60 3.53 -21.76
N CYS A 20 -46.57 3.23 -22.56
CA CYS A 20 -46.18 1.86 -22.89
C CYS A 20 -45.69 1.07 -21.68
N MET A 21 -45.08 1.72 -20.68
CA MET A 21 -44.66 1.08 -19.43
C MET A 21 -45.84 0.90 -18.47
N ALA A 22 -46.76 1.86 -18.41
CA ALA A 22 -47.97 1.75 -17.60
C ALA A 22 -48.88 0.60 -18.08
N GLN A 23 -48.95 0.40 -19.40
CA GLN A 23 -49.74 -0.67 -20.03
C GLN A 23 -48.99 -2.00 -20.14
N ALA A 24 -47.69 -2.05 -19.81
CA ALA A 24 -46.85 -3.23 -19.92
C ALA A 24 -47.42 -4.43 -19.15
N GLN A 25 -47.42 -5.61 -19.78
CA GLN A 25 -47.87 -6.83 -19.13
C GLN A 25 -46.76 -7.37 -18.21
N VAL A 26 -47.08 -7.62 -16.94
CA VAL A 26 -46.12 -8.26 -16.02
C VAL A 26 -46.02 -9.75 -16.34
N ALA A 27 -44.90 -10.16 -16.92
CA ALA A 27 -44.64 -11.54 -17.34
C ALA A 27 -44.11 -12.42 -16.20
N SER A 28 -43.37 -11.83 -15.25
CA SER A 28 -42.91 -12.52 -14.05
C SER A 28 -42.70 -11.54 -12.92
N MET A 29 -42.85 -11.98 -11.68
CA MET A 29 -42.51 -11.18 -10.51
C MET A 29 -41.93 -12.09 -9.43
N THR A 30 -40.74 -11.74 -8.93
CA THR A 30 -40.04 -12.48 -7.89
C THR A 30 -39.68 -11.54 -6.77
N VAL A 31 -40.02 -11.92 -5.54
CA VAL A 31 -39.75 -11.14 -4.32
C VAL A 31 -38.85 -11.97 -3.40
N SER A 32 -37.68 -11.45 -3.06
CA SER A 32 -36.81 -12.02 -2.04
C SER A 32 -36.93 -11.21 -0.76
N ARG A 33 -37.59 -11.78 0.27
CA ARG A 33 -37.75 -11.13 1.57
C ARG A 33 -36.43 -11.01 2.33
N GLU A 34 -35.58 -12.03 2.27
CA GLU A 34 -34.26 -12.03 2.94
C GLU A 34 -33.32 -10.98 2.36
N LYS A 35 -33.33 -10.79 1.04
CA LYS A 35 -32.46 -9.82 0.35
C LYS A 35 -33.10 -8.43 0.19
N ALA A 36 -34.39 -8.29 0.52
CA ALA A 36 -35.20 -7.11 0.22
C ALA A 36 -35.11 -6.70 -1.27
N GLU A 37 -35.25 -7.69 -2.17
CA GLU A 37 -35.14 -7.50 -3.62
C GLU A 37 -36.46 -7.81 -4.33
N LEU A 38 -36.81 -6.98 -5.32
CA LEU A 38 -37.94 -7.18 -6.23
C LEU A 38 -37.43 -7.26 -7.67
N ARG A 39 -37.77 -8.33 -8.38
CA ARG A 39 -37.53 -8.45 -9.83
C ARG A 39 -38.85 -8.60 -10.55
N VAL A 40 -39.08 -7.76 -11.56
CA VAL A 40 -40.30 -7.76 -12.37
C VAL A 40 -39.92 -7.91 -13.84
N GLY A 41 -40.40 -8.94 -14.51
CA GLY A 41 -40.31 -9.09 -15.96
C GLY A 41 -41.47 -8.38 -16.65
N LEU A 42 -41.19 -7.49 -17.59
CA LEU A 42 -42.17 -6.65 -18.29
C LEU A 42 -42.19 -6.97 -19.77
N ARG A 43 -43.34 -7.37 -20.32
CA ARG A 43 -43.56 -7.41 -21.77
C ARG A 43 -44.00 -6.03 -22.25
N LEU A 44 -43.23 -5.47 -23.18
CA LEU A 44 -43.38 -4.12 -23.70
C LEU A 44 -43.59 -4.18 -25.22
N ASP A 45 -44.63 -3.49 -25.68
CA ASP A 45 -45.00 -3.44 -27.11
C ASP A 45 -44.21 -2.36 -27.88
N ALA A 46 -43.38 -1.59 -27.18
CA ALA A 46 -42.49 -0.59 -27.76
C ALA A 46 -41.20 -0.47 -26.92
N VAL A 47 -40.09 -0.11 -27.58
CA VAL A 47 -38.81 0.12 -26.92
C VAL A 47 -38.92 1.29 -25.96
N VAL A 48 -38.46 1.10 -24.72
CA VAL A 48 -38.43 2.13 -23.67
C VAL A 48 -36.99 2.47 -23.33
N PRO A 49 -36.62 3.76 -23.26
CA PRO A 49 -35.29 4.17 -22.83
C PRO A 49 -34.90 3.61 -21.46
N LYS A 50 -33.69 3.05 -21.34
CA LYS A 50 -33.16 2.48 -20.09
C LYS A 50 -33.14 3.45 -18.92
N SER A 51 -32.89 4.73 -19.18
CA SER A 51 -32.95 5.81 -18.18
C SER A 51 -34.30 5.91 -17.48
N GLN A 52 -35.40 5.63 -18.19
CA GLN A 52 -36.76 5.64 -17.64
C GLN A 52 -37.04 4.39 -16.80
N LEU A 53 -36.52 3.22 -17.20
CA LEU A 53 -36.56 1.99 -16.39
C LEU A 53 -35.83 2.19 -15.06
N TYR A 54 -34.62 2.76 -15.06
CA TYR A 54 -33.85 3.00 -13.84
C TYR A 54 -34.49 4.06 -12.93
N ALA A 55 -35.11 5.09 -13.51
CA ALA A 55 -35.88 6.07 -12.75
C ALA A 55 -37.06 5.42 -12.01
N ALA A 56 -37.77 4.49 -12.66
CA ALA A 56 -38.85 3.74 -12.04
C ALA A 56 -38.35 2.77 -10.96
N GLU A 57 -37.24 2.05 -11.21
CA GLU A 57 -36.60 1.19 -10.21
C GLU A 57 -36.22 1.95 -8.93
N LYS A 58 -35.64 3.14 -9.08
CA LYS A 58 -35.26 4.00 -7.95
C LYS A 58 -36.47 4.43 -7.12
N GLN A 59 -37.53 4.87 -7.78
CA GLN A 59 -38.78 5.26 -7.10
C GLN A 59 -39.40 4.07 -6.36
N LEU A 60 -39.39 2.87 -6.96
CA LEU A 60 -39.85 1.65 -6.30
C LEU A 60 -39.00 1.27 -5.09
N CYS A 61 -37.67 1.37 -5.18
CA CYS A 61 -36.77 1.14 -4.05
C CYS A 61 -37.07 2.09 -2.87
N GLU A 62 -37.24 3.38 -3.15
CA GLU A 62 -37.52 4.40 -2.12
C GLU A 62 -38.90 4.19 -1.47
N LYS A 63 -39.94 3.95 -2.27
CA LYS A 63 -41.31 3.82 -1.77
C LYS A 63 -41.59 2.49 -1.07
N LEU A 64 -41.01 1.40 -1.56
CA LEU A 64 -41.18 0.04 -1.01
C LEU A 64 -40.10 -0.34 0.01
N ARG A 65 -39.13 0.56 0.28
CA ARG A 65 -37.97 0.33 1.16
C ARG A 65 -37.18 -0.94 0.81
N LEU A 66 -36.97 -1.15 -0.48
CA LEU A 66 -36.22 -2.30 -1.00
C LEU A 66 -34.73 -1.94 -1.10
N LYS A 67 -33.86 -2.95 -0.92
CA LYS A 67 -32.43 -2.80 -1.20
C LYS A 67 -32.15 -2.77 -2.70
N LYS A 68 -32.98 -3.46 -3.51
CA LYS A 68 -32.82 -3.54 -4.96
C LYS A 68 -34.15 -3.80 -5.67
N CYS A 69 -34.38 -3.10 -6.76
CA CYS A 69 -35.48 -3.36 -7.69
C CYS A 69 -34.88 -3.52 -9.09
N VAL A 70 -35.35 -4.52 -9.85
CA VAL A 70 -34.92 -4.76 -11.23
C VAL A 70 -36.15 -4.95 -12.12
N LEU A 71 -36.32 -4.06 -13.08
CA LEU A 71 -37.31 -4.14 -14.15
C LEU A 71 -36.63 -4.74 -15.39
N ALA A 72 -36.94 -5.99 -15.68
CA ALA A 72 -36.37 -6.72 -16.82
C ALA A 72 -37.32 -6.61 -18.02
N PRO A 73 -37.01 -5.81 -19.05
CA PRO A 73 -37.86 -5.68 -20.22
C PRO A 73 -37.76 -6.92 -21.13
N GLN A 74 -38.87 -7.24 -21.79
CA GLN A 74 -39.01 -8.24 -22.83
C GLN A 74 -39.75 -7.59 -24.00
N TYR A 75 -39.14 -7.59 -25.17
CA TYR A 75 -39.63 -6.99 -26.40
C TYR A 75 -39.89 -8.09 -27.44
N ASP A 76 -40.78 -7.80 -28.39
CA ASP A 76 -40.91 -8.63 -29.59
C ASP A 76 -39.66 -8.47 -30.48
N HIS A 77 -39.21 -9.58 -31.09
CA HIS A 77 -38.07 -9.59 -32.00
C HIS A 77 -38.23 -8.59 -33.16
N ALA A 78 -39.46 -8.29 -33.59
CA ALA A 78 -39.73 -7.32 -34.65
C ALA A 78 -39.31 -5.88 -34.30
N LEU A 79 -39.09 -5.57 -33.01
CA LEU A 79 -38.66 -4.26 -32.54
C LEU A 79 -37.13 -4.10 -32.49
N LEU A 80 -36.37 -5.16 -32.79
CA LEU A 80 -34.91 -5.10 -32.78
C LEU A 80 -34.38 -4.49 -34.08
N ASP A 81 -33.78 -3.31 -33.98
CA ASP A 81 -33.03 -2.66 -35.05
C ASP A 81 -31.68 -2.13 -34.55
N GLY A 82 -30.87 -1.58 -35.47
CA GLY A 82 -29.56 -1.02 -35.15
C GLY A 82 -29.59 0.17 -34.19
N SER A 83 -30.71 0.88 -34.06
CA SER A 83 -30.86 2.01 -33.13
C SER A 83 -30.88 1.58 -31.67
N TYR A 84 -31.20 0.29 -31.42
CA TYR A 84 -31.22 -0.27 -30.07
C TYR A 84 -29.84 -0.33 -29.40
N ILE A 85 -28.75 -0.22 -30.16
CA ILE A 85 -27.38 -0.25 -29.61
C ILE A 85 -27.17 0.83 -28.54
N ALA A 86 -27.83 2.00 -28.67
CA ALA A 86 -27.77 3.06 -27.67
C ALA A 86 -28.28 2.61 -26.29
N GLN A 87 -29.31 1.76 -26.25
CA GLN A 87 -29.86 1.21 -25.00
C GLN A 87 -28.95 0.14 -24.41
N VAL A 88 -28.29 -0.65 -25.26
CA VAL A 88 -27.32 -1.67 -24.82
C VAL A 88 -26.10 -1.01 -24.19
N VAL A 89 -25.56 0.06 -24.79
CA VAL A 89 -24.43 0.82 -24.24
C VAL A 89 -24.79 1.41 -22.87
N GLU A 90 -25.99 1.95 -22.72
CA GLU A 90 -26.47 2.49 -21.44
C GLU A 90 -26.57 1.40 -20.35
N GLU A 91 -27.05 0.20 -20.70
CA GLU A 91 -27.09 -0.95 -19.79
C GLU A 91 -25.69 -1.42 -19.38
N LEU A 92 -24.73 -1.43 -20.31
CA LEU A 92 -23.35 -1.78 -20.01
C LEU A 92 -22.67 -0.75 -19.08
N ARG A 93 -22.94 0.54 -19.26
CA ARG A 93 -22.49 1.60 -18.35
C ARG A 93 -23.09 1.45 -16.97
N HIS A 94 -24.40 1.20 -16.88
CA HIS A 94 -25.08 0.98 -15.60
C HIS A 94 -24.53 -0.24 -14.84
N ARG A 95 -24.10 -1.29 -15.55
CA ARG A 95 -23.43 -2.47 -14.97
C ARG A 95 -21.93 -2.27 -14.68
N ASN A 96 -21.42 -1.04 -14.77
CA ASN A 96 -20.02 -0.69 -14.50
C ASN A 96 -19.00 -1.48 -15.34
N CYS A 97 -19.37 -1.83 -16.57
CA CYS A 97 -18.47 -2.54 -17.49
C CYS A 97 -17.40 -1.58 -18.05
N LEU A 98 -16.20 -2.09 -18.36
CA LEU A 98 -15.09 -1.37 -19.01
C LEU A 98 -15.45 -0.96 -20.45
N VAL A 99 -16.31 0.04 -20.60
CA VAL A 99 -16.84 0.48 -21.90
C VAL A 99 -16.68 1.98 -22.12
N ASN A 100 -16.33 2.73 -21.07
CA ASN A 100 -16.25 4.20 -21.12
C ASN A 100 -15.23 4.66 -22.18
N GLY A 101 -15.70 5.38 -23.20
CA GLY A 101 -14.91 5.95 -24.28
C GLY A 101 -14.91 5.15 -25.59
N PHE A 102 -15.10 3.82 -25.55
CA PHE A 102 -14.97 2.97 -26.75
C PHE A 102 -16.28 2.75 -27.50
N LEU A 103 -17.42 2.68 -26.79
CA LEU A 103 -18.76 2.58 -27.39
C LEU A 103 -19.50 3.93 -27.42
N ASP A 104 -18.79 5.04 -27.30
CA ASP A 104 -19.38 6.38 -27.42
C ASP A 104 -19.57 6.74 -28.90
N ASP A 105 -20.74 7.26 -29.25
CA ASP A 105 -21.14 7.65 -30.62
C ASP A 105 -21.16 6.50 -31.67
N VAL A 106 -21.21 5.25 -31.23
CA VAL A 106 -21.32 4.08 -32.12
C VAL A 106 -22.64 4.06 -32.87
N SER A 107 -22.59 3.64 -34.13
CA SER A 107 -23.76 3.27 -34.92
C SER A 107 -23.77 1.76 -35.11
N ALA A 108 -24.95 1.16 -35.24
CA ALA A 108 -25.05 -0.25 -35.56
C ALA A 108 -26.08 -0.50 -36.65
N ASP A 109 -25.85 -1.55 -37.43
CA ASP A 109 -26.79 -2.08 -38.41
C ASP A 109 -27.15 -3.51 -38.02
N TYR A 110 -28.44 -3.84 -38.11
CA TYR A 110 -28.95 -5.17 -37.81
C TYR A 110 -29.55 -5.80 -39.06
N HIS A 111 -28.85 -6.80 -39.62
CA HIS A 111 -29.30 -7.53 -40.80
C HIS A 111 -28.95 -9.02 -40.69
N GLY A 112 -29.90 -9.89 -41.02
CA GLY A 112 -29.65 -11.34 -41.13
C GLY A 112 -29.24 -12.03 -39.82
N GLY A 113 -29.63 -11.51 -38.66
CA GLY A 113 -29.26 -12.06 -37.35
C GLY A 113 -27.86 -11.63 -36.86
N VAL A 114 -27.21 -10.70 -37.57
CA VAL A 114 -25.92 -10.11 -37.18
C VAL A 114 -26.11 -8.64 -36.85
N MET A 115 -25.64 -8.22 -35.68
CA MET A 115 -25.51 -6.83 -35.26
C MET A 115 -24.08 -6.36 -35.53
N ASN A 116 -23.91 -5.53 -36.55
CA ASN A 116 -22.62 -4.93 -36.89
C ASN A 116 -22.50 -3.58 -36.17
N ILE A 117 -21.52 -3.44 -35.29
CA ILE A 117 -21.29 -2.24 -34.48
C ILE A 117 -20.08 -1.49 -35.03
N HIS A 118 -20.34 -0.31 -35.60
CA HIS A 118 -19.35 0.57 -36.20
C HIS A 118 -18.66 1.42 -35.13
N LEU A 119 -17.42 1.07 -34.82
CA LEU A 119 -16.58 1.80 -33.87
C LEU A 119 -16.00 3.07 -34.51
N LYS A 120 -16.16 4.20 -33.83
CA LYS A 120 -15.58 5.48 -34.27
C LYS A 120 -14.26 5.85 -33.59
N ARG A 121 -13.92 5.19 -32.48
CA ARG A 121 -12.85 5.62 -31.55
C ARG A 121 -11.77 4.55 -31.27
N GLY A 122 -11.68 3.48 -32.07
CA GLY A 122 -10.70 2.41 -31.84
C GLY A 122 -11.07 1.48 -30.67
N GLY A 123 -10.14 0.61 -30.27
CA GLY A 123 -10.25 -0.17 -29.03
C GLY A 123 -10.86 -1.56 -29.15
N LEU A 124 -10.91 -2.13 -30.35
CA LEU A 124 -11.48 -3.47 -30.60
C LEU A 124 -10.85 -4.56 -29.70
N ALA A 125 -9.52 -4.58 -29.59
CA ALA A 125 -8.80 -5.57 -28.77
C ALA A 125 -9.18 -5.49 -27.28
N LEU A 126 -9.42 -4.29 -26.76
CA LEU A 126 -9.84 -4.08 -25.37
C LEU A 126 -11.29 -4.51 -25.15
N LEU A 127 -12.19 -4.17 -26.08
CA LEU A 127 -13.60 -4.58 -26.04
C LEU A 127 -13.75 -6.11 -26.08
N GLN A 128 -12.95 -6.79 -26.90
CA GLN A 128 -12.89 -8.25 -26.98
C GLN A 128 -12.31 -8.85 -25.68
N SER A 129 -11.21 -8.30 -25.14
CA SER A 129 -10.62 -8.79 -23.89
C SER A 129 -11.55 -8.62 -22.67
N ALA A 130 -12.41 -7.60 -22.68
CA ALA A 130 -13.42 -7.36 -21.66
C ALA A 130 -14.69 -8.23 -21.83
N GLY A 131 -14.78 -9.01 -22.92
CA GLY A 131 -15.93 -9.85 -23.26
C GLY A 131 -17.20 -9.05 -23.57
N SER A 132 -17.05 -7.86 -24.17
CA SER A 132 -18.17 -6.95 -24.45
C SER A 132 -19.12 -7.53 -25.50
N ASP A 133 -18.58 -8.24 -26.49
CA ASP A 133 -19.32 -9.02 -27.49
C ASP A 133 -20.29 -10.01 -26.84
N ARG A 134 -19.80 -10.83 -25.91
CA ARG A 134 -20.61 -11.82 -25.19
C ARG A 134 -21.70 -11.17 -24.35
N ARG A 135 -21.39 -10.04 -23.70
CA ARG A 135 -22.36 -9.31 -22.87
C ARG A 135 -23.46 -8.66 -23.69
N ILE A 136 -23.13 -8.11 -24.86
CA ILE A 136 -24.12 -7.58 -25.81
C ILE A 136 -25.04 -8.70 -26.28
N LYS A 137 -24.49 -9.86 -26.65
CA LYS A 137 -25.28 -11.05 -27.00
C LYS A 137 -26.21 -11.48 -25.85
N GLU A 138 -25.72 -11.48 -24.62
CA GLU A 138 -26.52 -11.84 -23.44
C GLU A 138 -27.68 -10.85 -23.19
N ILE A 139 -27.47 -9.55 -23.37
CA ILE A 139 -28.52 -8.52 -23.23
C ILE A 139 -29.60 -8.72 -24.31
N LEU A 140 -29.19 -8.82 -25.58
CA LEU A 140 -30.12 -8.99 -26.71
C LEU A 140 -30.92 -10.30 -26.58
N ARG A 141 -30.29 -11.38 -26.13
CA ARG A 141 -30.96 -12.65 -25.86
C ARG A 141 -31.96 -12.55 -24.71
N GLN A 142 -31.63 -11.83 -23.62
CA GLN A 142 -32.52 -11.68 -22.47
C GLN A 142 -33.74 -10.80 -22.78
N GLU A 143 -33.57 -9.79 -23.61
CA GLU A 143 -34.60 -8.77 -23.87
C GLU A 143 -35.45 -9.09 -25.11
N PHE A 144 -34.89 -9.67 -26.17
CA PHE A 144 -35.62 -9.98 -27.40
C PHE A 144 -35.78 -11.48 -27.67
N GLY A 145 -35.15 -12.35 -26.87
CA GLY A 145 -35.13 -13.79 -27.13
C GLY A 145 -34.36 -14.18 -28.40
N ALA A 146 -33.59 -13.24 -28.98
CA ALA A 146 -32.89 -13.41 -30.25
C ALA A 146 -31.47 -13.97 -30.03
N GLU A 147 -31.05 -14.95 -30.83
CA GLU A 147 -29.65 -15.34 -30.95
C GLU A 147 -28.99 -14.47 -32.02
N VAL A 148 -28.33 -13.40 -31.57
CA VAL A 148 -27.70 -12.41 -32.44
C VAL A 148 -26.19 -12.60 -32.42
N GLU A 149 -25.57 -12.65 -33.60
CA GLU A 149 -24.13 -12.56 -33.74
C GLU A 149 -23.69 -11.09 -33.69
N VAL A 150 -22.59 -10.78 -33.01
CA VAL A 150 -22.11 -9.41 -32.82
C VAL A 150 -20.75 -9.28 -33.50
N ALA A 151 -20.65 -8.38 -34.45
CA ALA A 151 -19.41 -8.06 -35.14
C ALA A 151 -19.08 -6.57 -34.95
N PHE A 152 -17.79 -6.24 -34.99
CA PHE A 152 -17.30 -4.88 -34.87
C PHE A 152 -16.50 -4.51 -36.12
N ASP A 153 -16.75 -3.34 -36.66
CA ASP A 153 -16.09 -2.74 -37.81
C ASP A 153 -15.84 -1.24 -37.58
N GLY A 154 -15.28 -0.52 -38.57
CA GLY A 154 -14.88 0.89 -38.44
C GLY A 154 -13.42 1.07 -38.03
N VAL A 155 -13.14 2.00 -37.11
CA VAL A 155 -11.77 2.28 -36.61
C VAL A 155 -11.41 1.23 -35.57
N THR A 156 -10.51 0.30 -35.90
CA THR A 156 -10.16 -0.86 -35.07
C THR A 156 -8.91 -0.66 -34.21
N GLU A 157 -7.97 0.18 -34.67
CA GLU A 157 -6.72 0.52 -33.97
C GLU A 157 -6.78 1.92 -33.35
N LEU A 158 -6.10 2.11 -32.22
CA LEU A 158 -5.94 3.43 -31.60
C LEU A 158 -4.81 4.16 -32.33
N GLU A 159 -5.14 5.01 -33.32
CA GLU A 159 -4.17 5.98 -33.84
C GLU A 159 -3.82 7.01 -32.75
N GLU A 160 -2.53 7.38 -32.71
CA GLU A 160 -1.91 8.26 -31.72
C GLU A 160 -2.72 9.55 -31.48
N TYR A 161 -2.99 9.83 -30.20
CA TYR A 161 -3.42 11.12 -29.65
C TYR A 161 -4.32 11.95 -30.57
N SER A 162 -5.59 11.57 -30.70
CA SER A 162 -6.57 12.53 -31.20
C SER A 162 -6.70 13.66 -30.18
N LYS A 163 -6.44 14.89 -30.65
CA LYS A 163 -6.62 16.15 -29.90
C LYS A 163 -7.99 16.24 -29.23
N GLU A 164 -8.96 15.47 -29.71
CA GLU A 164 -10.33 15.33 -29.23
C GLU A 164 -10.46 14.64 -27.86
N PHE A 165 -9.53 13.74 -27.46
CA PHE A 165 -9.57 13.15 -26.12
C PHE A 165 -9.13 14.17 -25.06
N THR A 166 -8.12 14.99 -25.38
CA THR A 166 -7.75 16.18 -24.60
C THR A 166 -8.86 17.21 -24.58
N GLN A 167 -9.52 17.50 -25.72
CA GLN A 167 -10.64 18.44 -25.78
C GLN A 167 -11.87 17.95 -25.02
N SER A 168 -12.22 16.67 -25.07
CA SER A 168 -13.34 16.09 -24.31
C SER A 168 -13.04 16.04 -22.80
N ALA A 169 -11.81 15.72 -22.42
CA ALA A 169 -11.36 15.81 -21.03
C ALA A 169 -11.33 17.26 -20.54
N GLU A 170 -10.89 18.21 -21.36
CA GLU A 170 -10.92 19.65 -21.07
C GLU A 170 -12.34 20.20 -21.05
N GLU A 171 -13.24 19.76 -21.92
CA GLU A 171 -14.64 20.16 -21.95
C GLU A 171 -15.43 19.57 -20.79
N ASN A 172 -15.19 18.31 -20.43
CA ASN A 172 -15.77 17.71 -19.23
C ASN A 172 -15.18 18.32 -17.96
N HIS A 173 -13.87 18.62 -17.94
CA HIS A 173 -13.23 19.36 -16.85
C HIS A 173 -13.77 20.79 -16.77
N GLN A 174 -14.01 21.47 -17.90
CA GLN A 174 -14.62 22.79 -17.97
C GLN A 174 -16.09 22.77 -17.57
N LYS A 175 -16.87 21.75 -17.95
CA LYS A 175 -18.26 21.56 -17.51
C LYS A 175 -18.32 21.28 -16.01
N ILE A 176 -17.42 20.45 -15.48
CA ILE A 176 -17.31 20.19 -14.03
C ILE A 176 -16.87 21.46 -13.29
N ILE A 177 -15.89 22.20 -13.82
CA ILE A 177 -15.47 23.50 -13.28
C ILE A 177 -16.63 24.49 -13.33
N LYS A 178 -17.40 24.53 -14.41
CA LYS A 178 -18.54 25.44 -14.57
C LYS A 178 -19.67 25.08 -13.62
N ILE A 179 -19.97 23.79 -13.44
CA ILE A 179 -20.92 23.30 -12.42
C ILE A 179 -20.40 23.60 -10.99
N GLN A 180 -19.09 23.51 -10.75
CA GLN A 180 -18.47 23.89 -9.48
C GLN A 180 -18.43 25.40 -9.26
N GLN A 181 -18.23 26.20 -10.32
CA GLN A 181 -18.24 27.66 -10.32
C GLN A 181 -19.65 28.19 -10.16
N GLU A 182 -20.65 27.58 -10.79
CA GLU A 182 -22.08 27.89 -10.60
C GLU A 182 -22.52 27.51 -9.18
N LYS A 183 -22.04 26.37 -8.62
CA LYS A 183 -22.23 26.04 -7.20
C LYS A 183 -21.50 27.00 -6.26
N GLN A 184 -20.32 27.51 -6.62
CA GLN A 184 -19.55 28.49 -5.85
C GLN A 184 -20.11 29.91 -5.98
N GLN A 185 -20.65 30.30 -7.14
CA GLN A 185 -21.34 31.58 -7.38
C GLN A 185 -22.69 31.60 -6.69
N ALA A 186 -23.46 30.51 -6.71
CA ALA A 186 -24.67 30.38 -5.90
C ALA A 186 -24.39 30.48 -4.38
N VAL A 187 -23.16 30.17 -3.95
CA VAL A 187 -22.67 30.34 -2.57
C VAL A 187 -22.10 31.75 -2.34
N GLN A 188 -21.50 32.40 -3.34
CA GLN A 188 -20.96 33.76 -3.26
C GLN A 188 -22.02 34.86 -3.36
N GLU A 189 -23.11 34.64 -4.11
CA GLU A 189 -24.24 35.58 -4.22
C GLU A 189 -25.05 35.71 -2.91
N LYS A 190 -24.74 34.88 -1.89
CA LYS A 190 -25.24 35.01 -0.52
C LYS A 190 -24.18 35.47 0.50
N LYS A 191 -23.11 36.15 0.08
CA LYS A 191 -22.21 36.83 1.03
C LYS A 191 -22.64 38.27 1.29
N ALA A 192 -23.44 38.45 2.34
CA ALA A 192 -23.53 39.75 2.99
C ALA A 192 -22.15 40.14 3.57
N ALA A 193 -21.80 41.42 3.46
CA ALA A 193 -20.54 41.95 3.97
C ALA A 193 -20.37 41.65 5.48
N PRO A 194 -19.16 41.33 5.95
CA PRO A 194 -18.94 40.98 7.35
C PRO A 194 -19.22 42.17 8.25
N ALA A 195 -20.11 41.96 9.23
CA ALA A 195 -20.33 42.92 10.31
C ALA A 195 -19.03 43.15 11.07
N LYS A 196 -18.71 44.42 11.37
CA LYS A 196 -17.53 44.83 12.13
C LYS A 196 -17.49 44.09 13.47
N CYS A 197 -16.52 43.19 13.62
CA CYS A 197 -16.28 42.46 14.86
C CYS A 197 -15.25 43.22 15.70
N GLN A 198 -15.59 43.53 16.95
CA GLN A 198 -14.68 44.15 17.90
C GLN A 198 -13.73 43.07 18.43
N THR A 199 -12.44 43.18 18.09
CA THR A 199 -11.37 42.34 18.61
C THR A 199 -11.05 42.72 20.05
N ILE A 200 -11.09 41.74 20.95
CA ILE A 200 -10.75 41.89 22.37
C ILE A 200 -9.54 41.00 22.62
N ALA A 201 -8.51 41.50 23.31
CA ALA A 201 -7.37 40.70 23.76
C ALA A 201 -7.74 39.91 25.04
N PHE A 202 -7.38 38.62 25.11
CA PHE A 202 -7.70 37.73 26.24
C PHE A 202 -6.60 36.66 26.42
N ASP A 203 -6.36 36.25 27.67
CA ASP A 203 -5.28 35.32 28.05
C ASP A 203 -5.86 33.95 28.44
N MET A 204 -5.43 32.89 27.74
CA MET A 204 -5.91 31.51 27.88
C MET A 204 -4.79 30.50 28.20
N GLY A 205 -3.60 30.98 28.61
CA GLY A 205 -2.46 30.12 28.95
C GLY A 205 -1.86 29.41 27.73
N ASP A 206 -1.60 28.09 27.85
CA ASP A 206 -0.87 27.25 26.88
C ASP A 206 -1.70 26.74 25.69
N LEU A 207 -2.97 27.16 25.56
CA LEU A 207 -3.84 26.71 24.47
C LEU A 207 -3.42 27.33 23.13
N PRO A 208 -3.54 26.60 22.00
CA PRO A 208 -3.02 27.03 20.71
C PRO A 208 -3.97 28.02 20.02
N PHE A 209 -4.31 29.14 20.67
CA PHE A 209 -5.21 30.15 20.13
C PHE A 209 -4.47 31.46 19.87
N ASP A 210 -4.89 32.15 18.80
CA ASP A 210 -4.46 33.52 18.52
C ASP A 210 -5.15 34.47 19.52
N ARG A 211 -4.34 35.15 20.34
CA ARG A 211 -4.76 35.97 21.49
C ARG A 211 -5.64 37.16 21.12
N ASP A 212 -5.59 37.59 19.87
CA ASP A 212 -6.35 38.74 19.37
C ASP A 212 -7.52 38.31 18.47
N SER A 213 -7.85 37.02 18.42
CA SER A 213 -8.80 36.47 17.43
C SER A 213 -10.21 36.17 17.93
N LEU A 214 -10.51 36.43 19.21
CA LEU A 214 -11.82 36.10 19.79
C LEU A 214 -12.90 37.01 19.26
N ALA A 215 -13.91 36.38 18.68
CA ALA A 215 -15.11 37.00 18.20
C ALA A 215 -16.31 36.39 18.95
N VAL A 216 -17.03 37.24 19.68
CA VAL A 216 -18.26 36.84 20.38
C VAL A 216 -19.37 36.63 19.36
N VAL A 217 -19.96 35.44 19.36
CA VAL A 217 -21.13 35.10 18.53
C VAL A 217 -22.41 35.42 19.29
N THR A 218 -22.52 34.90 20.52
CA THR A 218 -23.67 35.10 21.41
C THR A 218 -23.19 35.19 22.86
N GLY A 219 -23.85 36.03 23.67
CA GLY A 219 -23.55 36.16 25.10
C GLY A 219 -22.41 37.15 25.40
N ARG A 220 -21.55 36.81 26.36
CA ARG A 220 -20.40 37.58 26.84
C ARG A 220 -19.10 36.96 26.36
N ALA A 221 -18.04 37.78 26.28
CA ALA A 221 -16.70 37.27 26.04
C ALA A 221 -16.27 36.31 27.17
N ILE A 222 -15.86 35.10 26.79
CA ILE A 222 -15.39 34.06 27.72
C ILE A 222 -13.91 34.31 28.00
N LYS A 223 -13.54 34.43 29.28
CA LYS A 223 -12.16 34.63 29.76
C LYS A 223 -11.68 33.50 30.67
N GLU A 224 -12.54 32.52 30.92
CA GLU A 224 -12.25 31.38 31.78
C GLU A 224 -11.49 30.30 31.00
N LYS A 225 -10.58 29.60 31.69
CA LYS A 225 -9.81 28.50 31.08
C LYS A 225 -10.74 27.32 30.81
N PRO A 226 -10.75 26.75 29.58
CA PRO A 226 -11.61 25.63 29.26
C PRO A 226 -11.07 24.33 29.86
N VAL A 227 -11.98 23.43 30.20
CA VAL A 227 -11.70 22.05 30.62
C VAL A 227 -11.72 21.11 29.41
N SER A 228 -11.06 19.96 29.54
CA SER A 228 -11.04 18.92 28.50
C SER A 228 -12.40 18.23 28.39
N LEU A 229 -12.83 17.91 27.16
CA LEU A 229 -14.09 17.24 26.90
C LEU A 229 -14.17 15.84 27.49
N ASP A 230 -13.04 15.14 27.65
CA ASP A 230 -12.97 13.82 28.30
C ASP A 230 -13.39 13.85 29.78
N SER A 231 -13.19 15.00 30.44
CA SER A 231 -13.54 15.17 31.86
C SER A 231 -15.02 15.55 32.09
N ILE A 232 -15.84 15.62 31.04
CA ILE A 232 -17.23 16.09 31.14
C ILE A 232 -18.19 14.91 31.31
N ASP A 233 -18.98 15.00 32.37
CA ASP A 233 -20.07 14.07 32.67
C ASP A 233 -21.44 14.80 32.76
N ALA A 234 -22.49 14.05 33.07
CA ALA A 234 -23.85 14.58 33.21
C ALA A 234 -24.04 15.46 34.46
N GLU A 235 -23.11 15.41 35.43
CA GLU A 235 -23.18 16.13 36.71
C GLU A 235 -22.26 17.36 36.74
N SER A 236 -21.45 17.55 35.69
CA SER A 236 -20.46 18.61 35.55
C SER A 236 -21.07 20.02 35.60
N GLY A 237 -22.38 20.16 35.36
CA GLY A 237 -23.11 21.41 35.51
C GLY A 237 -22.54 22.50 34.59
N LYS A 238 -22.07 23.60 35.16
CA LYS A 238 -21.53 24.73 34.38
C LYS A 238 -20.10 24.47 33.94
N VAL A 239 -19.88 24.41 32.64
CA VAL A 239 -18.57 24.11 32.03
C VAL A 239 -18.16 25.18 31.03
N VAL A 240 -16.85 25.33 30.87
CA VAL A 240 -16.22 26.13 29.81
C VAL A 240 -15.38 25.18 28.98
N VAL A 241 -15.65 25.09 27.68
CA VAL A 241 -15.05 24.08 26.80
C VAL A 241 -14.67 24.70 25.47
N TRP A 242 -13.78 24.04 24.74
CA TRP A 242 -13.43 24.46 23.39
C TRP A 242 -13.50 23.26 22.43
N GLY A 243 -13.50 23.54 21.13
CA GLY A 243 -13.27 22.49 20.14
C GLY A 243 -13.44 22.96 18.70
N ASP A 244 -12.98 22.13 17.78
CA ASP A 244 -13.12 22.32 16.34
C ASP A 244 -14.46 21.71 15.88
N ILE A 245 -15.29 22.50 15.20
CA ILE A 245 -16.58 22.05 14.69
C ILE A 245 -16.35 21.09 13.51
N PHE A 246 -16.89 19.88 13.60
CA PHE A 246 -16.79 18.87 12.53
C PHE A 246 -18.12 18.55 11.84
N ALA A 247 -19.26 18.81 12.50
CA ALA A 247 -20.60 18.66 11.93
C ALA A 247 -21.59 19.68 12.51
N VAL A 248 -22.58 20.08 11.71
CA VAL A 248 -23.66 20.99 12.10
C VAL A 248 -24.95 20.46 11.50
N ASP A 249 -25.87 20.04 12.35
CA ASP A 249 -27.20 19.57 11.96
C ASP A 249 -28.25 20.62 12.32
N SER A 250 -29.20 20.85 11.43
CA SER A 250 -30.33 21.76 11.67
C SER A 250 -31.65 21.04 11.47
N ARG A 251 -32.56 21.17 12.44
CA ARG A 251 -33.94 20.64 12.34
C ARG A 251 -34.94 21.73 12.72
N GLU A 252 -36.04 21.83 11.99
CA GLU A 252 -37.15 22.71 12.38
C GLU A 252 -38.07 22.00 13.38
N SER A 253 -38.64 22.77 14.31
CA SER A 253 -39.68 22.29 15.23
C SER A 253 -40.96 21.93 14.47
N ARG A 254 -41.82 21.09 15.05
CA ARG A 254 -43.08 20.61 14.43
C ARG A 254 -44.04 21.75 14.03
N ASP A 255 -43.95 22.88 14.71
CA ASP A 255 -44.74 24.10 14.49
C ASP A 255 -44.02 25.13 13.59
N GLY A 256 -42.80 24.84 13.13
CA GLY A 256 -42.01 25.72 12.26
C GLY A 256 -41.50 27.01 12.91
N SER A 257 -41.82 27.28 14.18
CA SER A 257 -41.50 28.53 14.88
C SER A 257 -40.05 28.59 15.36
N LYS A 258 -39.43 27.44 15.60
CA LYS A 258 -38.07 27.29 16.16
C LYS A 258 -37.19 26.40 15.29
N VAL A 259 -35.90 26.73 15.31
CA VAL A 259 -34.82 25.94 14.71
C VAL A 259 -33.97 25.36 15.83
N ILE A 260 -33.71 24.06 15.74
CA ILE A 260 -32.83 23.30 16.62
C ILE A 260 -31.54 23.05 15.86
N LEU A 261 -30.44 23.63 16.34
CA LEU A 261 -29.10 23.40 15.83
C LEU A 261 -28.36 22.44 16.78
N ALA A 262 -27.83 21.36 16.23
CA ALA A 262 -26.90 20.46 16.92
C ALA A 262 -25.52 20.63 16.27
N ILE A 263 -24.60 21.24 17.01
CA ILE A 263 -23.25 21.54 16.56
C ILE A 263 -22.31 20.56 17.25
N HIS A 264 -21.65 19.71 16.48
CA HIS A 264 -20.72 18.71 16.98
C HIS A 264 -19.30 19.23 16.90
N PHE A 265 -18.57 19.13 18.01
CA PHE A 265 -17.23 19.69 18.14
C PHE A 265 -16.33 18.77 18.98
N THR A 266 -15.02 18.88 18.75
CA THR A 266 -14.00 18.06 19.42
C THR A 266 -12.79 18.89 19.81
N ASP A 267 -12.24 18.63 21.00
CA ASP A 267 -10.93 19.13 21.44
C ASP A 267 -9.82 18.10 21.20
N TYR A 268 -10.14 17.00 20.49
CA TYR A 268 -9.32 15.82 20.21
C TYR A 268 -9.03 14.91 21.42
N THR A 269 -9.52 15.26 22.61
CA THR A 269 -9.58 14.34 23.76
C THR A 269 -10.90 13.57 23.77
N SER A 270 -12.00 14.26 23.47
CA SER A 270 -13.32 13.67 23.27
C SER A 270 -14.14 14.52 22.29
N SER A 271 -15.40 14.16 22.06
CA SER A 271 -16.35 14.93 21.25
C SER A 271 -17.64 15.15 22.02
N ASN A 272 -18.27 16.31 21.83
CA ASN A 272 -19.54 16.62 22.47
C ASN A 272 -20.45 17.41 21.50
N VAL A 273 -21.73 17.51 21.86
CA VAL A 273 -22.74 18.21 21.06
C VAL A 273 -23.26 19.44 21.79
N MET A 274 -23.21 20.58 21.12
CA MET A 274 -23.81 21.82 21.56
C MET A 274 -25.20 21.95 20.93
N LYS A 275 -26.24 22.07 21.75
CA LYS A 275 -27.62 22.22 21.27
C LYS A 275 -28.16 23.61 21.50
N ILE A 276 -28.63 24.22 20.42
CA ILE A 276 -29.18 25.58 20.40
C ILE A 276 -30.61 25.50 19.90
N ILE A 277 -31.54 26.05 20.67
CA ILE A 277 -32.93 26.20 20.27
C ILE A 277 -33.19 27.69 20.11
N ALA A 278 -33.38 28.14 18.87
CA ALA A 278 -33.59 29.54 18.55
C ALA A 278 -34.89 29.74 17.77
N GLU A 279 -35.51 30.91 17.93
CA GLU A 279 -36.59 31.35 17.03
C GLU A 279 -36.04 31.50 15.61
N LYS A 280 -36.84 31.18 14.60
CA LYS A 280 -36.39 31.16 13.19
C LYS A 280 -35.76 32.49 12.75
N GLU A 281 -36.29 33.61 13.24
CA GLU A 281 -35.80 34.97 12.97
C GLU A 281 -34.43 35.28 13.60
N LYS A 282 -34.07 34.58 14.68
CA LYS A 282 -32.81 34.76 15.43
C LYS A 282 -31.77 33.70 15.12
N ALA A 283 -32.09 32.74 14.25
CA ALA A 283 -31.18 31.64 13.88
C ALA A 283 -29.95 32.13 13.09
N SER A 284 -30.04 33.26 12.38
CA SER A 284 -28.96 33.81 11.56
C SER A 284 -27.69 34.16 12.34
N VAL A 285 -27.80 34.43 13.64
CA VAL A 285 -26.65 34.72 14.53
C VAL A 285 -25.67 33.55 14.58
N TYR A 286 -26.14 32.31 14.36
CA TYR A 286 -25.34 31.09 14.44
C TYR A 286 -24.77 30.64 13.08
N GLU A 287 -25.08 31.34 11.99
CA GLU A 287 -24.50 31.07 10.66
C GLU A 287 -22.96 31.04 10.62
N PRO A 288 -22.21 31.82 11.43
CA PRO A 288 -20.75 31.73 11.47
C PRO A 288 -20.21 30.40 12.00
N LEU A 289 -21.04 29.60 12.69
CA LEU A 289 -20.67 28.31 13.27
C LEU A 289 -20.72 27.23 12.19
N VAL A 290 -19.65 27.17 11.40
CA VAL A 290 -19.49 26.21 10.31
C VAL A 290 -18.35 25.24 10.58
N LYS A 291 -18.38 24.10 9.87
CA LYS A 291 -17.31 23.10 9.89
C LYS A 291 -15.93 23.73 9.67
N GLY A 292 -14.95 23.37 10.50
CA GLY A 292 -13.58 23.87 10.46
C GLY A 292 -13.32 25.15 11.26
N LYS A 293 -14.34 25.72 11.92
CA LYS A 293 -14.15 26.80 12.90
C LYS A 293 -13.89 26.23 14.29
N THR A 294 -13.05 26.92 15.04
CA THR A 294 -12.82 26.64 16.46
C THR A 294 -13.75 27.51 17.30
N VAL A 295 -14.44 26.87 18.25
CA VAL A 295 -15.36 27.53 19.19
C VAL A 295 -14.86 27.42 20.62
N LEU A 296 -15.23 28.42 21.41
CA LEU A 296 -15.13 28.44 22.86
C LEU A 296 -16.53 28.66 23.41
N ILE A 297 -16.96 27.77 24.29
CA ILE A 297 -18.35 27.66 24.74
C ILE A 297 -18.35 27.72 26.26
N ARG A 298 -19.23 28.54 26.83
CA ARG A 298 -19.62 28.45 28.23
C ARG A 298 -21.06 28.04 28.30
N GLY A 299 -21.36 26.97 29.02
CA GLY A 299 -22.69 26.40 29.02
C GLY A 299 -22.92 25.42 30.16
N GLU A 300 -24.07 24.77 30.11
CA GLU A 300 -24.48 23.74 31.06
C GLU A 300 -24.45 22.37 30.38
N ALA A 301 -23.60 21.49 30.89
CA ALA A 301 -23.56 20.08 30.51
C ALA A 301 -24.70 19.36 31.24
N SER A 302 -25.56 18.69 30.48
CA SER A 302 -26.66 17.90 31.03
C SER A 302 -26.96 16.71 30.14
N TYR A 303 -27.47 15.64 30.75
CA TYR A 303 -27.89 14.46 30.00
C TYR A 303 -29.18 14.72 29.22
N ASP A 304 -29.12 14.60 27.89
CA ASP A 304 -30.28 14.73 27.04
C ASP A 304 -30.96 13.36 26.86
N LYS A 305 -32.13 13.21 27.47
CA LYS A 305 -32.91 11.97 27.41
C LYS A 305 -33.42 11.61 26.02
N TYR A 306 -33.53 12.58 25.11
CA TYR A 306 -34.06 12.34 23.77
C TYR A 306 -33.00 11.67 22.87
N ASP A 307 -31.77 12.19 22.90
CA ASP A 307 -30.68 11.66 22.08
C ASP A 307 -29.84 10.62 22.84
N GLY A 308 -30.01 10.50 24.17
CA GLY A 308 -29.30 9.51 25.00
C GLY A 308 -27.85 9.87 25.30
N GLU A 309 -27.46 11.12 25.12
CA GLU A 309 -26.08 11.61 25.18
C GLU A 309 -25.96 12.85 26.08
N ILE A 310 -24.75 13.13 26.57
CA ILE A 310 -24.44 14.39 27.25
C ILE A 310 -24.44 15.49 26.21
N SER A 311 -25.15 16.57 26.47
CA SER A 311 -25.18 17.75 25.59
C SER A 311 -24.92 19.02 26.38
N ILE A 312 -24.29 19.98 25.72
CA ILE A 312 -23.99 21.29 26.30
C ILE A 312 -24.99 22.30 25.77
N ARG A 313 -25.72 22.93 26.69
CA ARG A 313 -26.58 24.08 26.39
C ARG A 313 -25.77 25.36 26.58
N PRO A 314 -25.46 26.11 25.52
CA PRO A 314 -24.56 27.25 25.62
C PRO A 314 -25.27 28.46 26.22
N TYR A 315 -24.60 29.15 27.13
CA TYR A 315 -24.93 30.50 27.56
C TYR A 315 -24.19 31.54 26.70
N ASP A 316 -22.91 31.26 26.41
CA ASP A 316 -22.03 32.13 25.66
C ASP A 316 -21.25 31.31 24.61
N ILE A 317 -21.10 31.88 23.42
CA ILE A 317 -20.39 31.26 22.30
C ILE A 317 -19.43 32.28 21.71
N CYS A 318 -18.16 31.91 21.65
CA CYS A 318 -17.11 32.67 21.00
C CYS A 318 -16.46 31.81 19.91
N THR A 319 -15.94 32.44 18.86
CA THR A 319 -15.06 31.80 17.87
C THR A 319 -13.65 32.31 18.06
N VAL A 320 -12.67 31.43 17.86
CA VAL A 320 -11.24 31.76 17.97
C VAL A 320 -10.50 31.21 16.75
N LYS A 321 -9.37 31.82 16.39
CA LYS A 321 -8.45 31.25 15.41
C LYS A 321 -7.40 30.39 16.12
N LYS A 322 -7.23 29.17 15.64
CA LYS A 322 -6.20 28.25 16.13
C LYS A 322 -4.84 28.58 15.52
N LEU A 323 -3.80 28.59 16.33
CA LEU A 323 -2.42 28.61 15.89
C LEU A 323 -2.09 27.23 15.30
N ILE A 324 -1.93 27.18 13.98
CA ILE A 324 -1.50 25.98 13.27
C ILE A 324 0.02 25.88 13.41
N ARG A 325 0.56 24.66 13.55
CA ARG A 325 2.01 24.42 13.52
C ARG A 325 2.58 25.04 12.24
N GLN A 326 3.71 25.73 12.36
CA GLN A 326 4.39 26.35 11.23
C GLN A 326 5.85 25.91 11.20
N ASP A 327 6.36 25.69 9.99
CA ASP A 327 7.79 25.60 9.75
C ASP A 327 8.39 27.02 9.80
N LYS A 328 9.23 27.29 10.80
CA LYS A 328 9.93 28.58 10.97
C LYS A 328 11.40 28.51 10.53
N ALA A 329 11.85 27.39 9.97
CA ALA A 329 13.24 27.25 9.54
C ALA A 329 13.53 28.19 8.35
N PRO A 330 14.73 28.79 8.27
CA PRO A 330 15.11 29.63 7.14
C PRO A 330 15.25 28.80 5.86
N GLU A 331 15.84 27.62 5.97
CA GLU A 331 15.91 26.63 4.90
C GLU A 331 14.79 25.61 5.07
N LYS A 332 13.95 25.49 4.04
CA LYS A 332 12.76 24.66 4.09
C LYS A 332 13.08 23.22 3.71
N ARG A 333 12.53 22.30 4.51
CA ARG A 333 12.58 20.86 4.25
C ARG A 333 11.77 20.51 2.99
N VAL A 334 12.09 19.37 2.40
CA VAL A 334 11.24 18.63 1.46
C VAL A 334 11.02 17.24 2.03
N GLU A 335 9.77 16.82 2.16
CA GLU A 335 9.45 15.44 2.56
C GLU A 335 9.56 14.52 1.33
N LEU A 336 10.26 13.40 1.49
CA LEU A 336 10.53 12.42 0.43
C LEU A 336 9.84 11.07 0.66
N HIS A 337 9.23 10.87 1.84
CA HIS A 337 8.58 9.64 2.24
C HIS A 337 7.28 9.97 2.99
N ALA A 338 6.15 9.83 2.31
CA ALA A 338 4.84 10.13 2.87
C ALA A 338 3.72 9.25 2.27
N HIS A 339 2.87 8.77 3.17
CA HIS A 339 1.75 7.89 2.91
C HIS A 339 0.42 8.66 3.00
N THR A 340 -0.53 8.20 2.21
CA THR A 340 -1.89 8.74 2.12
C THR A 340 -2.89 7.63 2.42
N LYS A 341 -4.19 7.95 2.49
CA LYS A 341 -5.26 6.94 2.62
C LYS A 341 -5.24 5.83 1.57
N MET A 342 -4.50 6.00 0.47
CA MET A 342 -4.31 4.95 -0.54
C MET A 342 -3.33 3.86 -0.07
N SER A 343 -2.48 4.13 0.91
CA SER A 343 -1.80 3.11 1.72
C SER A 343 -2.83 2.40 2.60
N ALA A 344 -3.40 1.33 2.05
CA ALA A 344 -4.57 0.67 2.58
C ALA A 344 -4.38 0.24 4.05
N MET A 345 -5.32 0.70 4.91
CA MET A 345 -5.37 0.41 6.34
C MET A 345 -4.17 0.88 7.17
N ASP A 346 -3.35 1.81 6.64
CA ASP A 346 -2.15 2.28 7.34
C ASP A 346 -2.15 3.80 7.58
N ALA A 347 -2.42 4.62 6.55
CA ALA A 347 -2.40 6.07 6.67
C ALA A 347 -3.81 6.69 6.63
N VAL A 348 -3.96 7.83 7.31
CA VAL A 348 -5.27 8.47 7.57
C VAL A 348 -5.44 9.83 6.89
N VAL A 349 -4.43 10.30 6.18
CA VAL A 349 -4.38 11.64 5.57
C VAL A 349 -4.58 11.59 4.05
N ASN A 350 -5.31 12.56 3.48
CA ASN A 350 -5.47 12.65 2.02
C ASN A 350 -4.23 13.30 1.37
N ALA A 351 -3.97 12.97 0.11
CA ALA A 351 -2.83 13.54 -0.62
C ALA A 351 -2.96 15.07 -0.78
N LYS A 352 -4.18 15.56 -1.00
CA LYS A 352 -4.48 16.99 -1.11
C LYS A 352 -4.09 17.76 0.15
N ASP A 353 -4.40 17.21 1.32
CA ASP A 353 -4.16 17.88 2.59
C ASP A 353 -2.66 17.98 2.88
N LEU A 354 -1.89 16.91 2.60
CA LEU A 354 -0.43 16.92 2.68
C LEU A 354 0.22 17.96 1.78
N VAL A 355 -0.21 18.02 0.50
CA VAL A 355 0.29 19.01 -0.47
C VAL A 355 0.02 20.43 0.01
N ASN A 356 -1.20 20.71 0.48
CA ASN A 356 -1.54 22.04 0.99
C ASN A 356 -0.75 22.40 2.24
N ARG A 357 -0.59 21.47 3.19
CA ARG A 357 0.18 21.70 4.42
C ARG A 357 1.65 22.02 4.11
N ALA A 358 2.28 21.25 3.23
CA ALA A 358 3.65 21.48 2.84
C ALA A 358 3.83 22.84 2.15
N TYR A 359 2.89 23.23 1.27
CA TYR A 359 2.87 24.55 0.66
C TYR A 359 2.70 25.68 1.69
N GLU A 360 1.77 25.54 2.65
CA GLU A 360 1.57 26.50 3.73
C GLU A 360 2.80 26.66 4.63
N TRP A 361 3.59 25.60 4.80
CA TRP A 361 4.88 25.62 5.50
C TRP A 361 6.03 26.21 4.67
N GLY A 362 5.77 26.57 3.42
CA GLY A 362 6.75 27.12 2.49
C GLY A 362 7.72 26.08 1.93
N HIS A 363 7.41 24.78 2.05
CA HIS A 363 8.21 23.74 1.42
C HIS A 363 8.14 23.91 -0.10
N LYS A 364 9.22 23.54 -0.80
CA LYS A 364 9.29 23.65 -2.26
C LYS A 364 8.63 22.47 -2.98
N ALA A 365 8.59 21.32 -2.30
CA ALA A 365 8.07 20.09 -2.84
C ALA A 365 7.65 19.12 -1.74
N ILE A 366 6.89 18.10 -2.14
CA ILE A 366 6.57 16.92 -1.31
C ILE A 366 6.51 15.67 -2.19
N ALA A 367 7.00 14.54 -1.70
CA ALA A 367 6.80 13.24 -2.32
C ALA A 367 5.56 12.52 -1.78
N ILE A 368 4.88 11.79 -2.66
CA ILE A 368 3.79 10.87 -2.31
C ILE A 368 4.25 9.46 -2.66
N THR A 369 4.36 8.58 -1.66
CA THR A 369 5.04 7.28 -1.75
C THR A 369 4.21 6.18 -1.09
N ASP A 370 2.95 6.02 -1.50
CA ASP A 370 2.06 5.01 -0.93
C ASP A 370 2.59 3.57 -1.07
N HIS A 371 2.13 2.67 -0.18
CA HIS A 371 2.57 1.27 -0.16
C HIS A 371 2.12 0.49 -1.40
N GLY A 372 3.07 0.23 -2.30
CA GLY A 372 2.88 -0.61 -3.48
C GLY A 372 1.88 -0.07 -4.51
N VAL A 373 1.31 1.12 -4.32
CA VAL A 373 0.27 1.70 -5.17
C VAL A 373 0.54 3.18 -5.46
N VAL A 374 -0.11 3.71 -6.50
CA VAL A 374 0.04 5.10 -6.96
C VAL A 374 -1.31 5.81 -7.15
N GLN A 375 -2.34 5.34 -6.44
CA GLN A 375 -3.73 5.80 -6.60
C GLN A 375 -3.94 7.25 -6.16
N ALA A 376 -3.05 7.78 -5.31
CA ALA A 376 -3.10 9.16 -4.84
C ALA A 376 -2.61 10.20 -5.86
N PHE A 377 -1.97 9.77 -6.96
CA PHE A 377 -1.36 10.68 -7.93
C PHE A 377 -2.33 11.70 -8.54
N PRO A 378 -3.55 11.32 -8.98
CA PRO A 378 -4.49 12.30 -9.53
C PRO A 378 -4.93 13.36 -8.52
N GLU A 379 -5.12 12.97 -7.26
CA GLU A 379 -5.48 13.90 -6.18
C GLU A 379 -4.34 14.88 -5.89
N ALA A 380 -3.11 14.37 -5.75
CA ALA A 380 -1.93 15.19 -5.53
C ALA A 380 -1.67 16.17 -6.68
N ALA A 381 -1.81 15.70 -7.93
CA ALA A 381 -1.71 16.52 -9.13
C ALA A 381 -2.78 17.63 -9.15
N GLY A 382 -4.03 17.30 -8.78
CA GLY A 382 -5.11 18.26 -8.68
C GLY A 382 -4.86 19.34 -7.63
N ALA A 383 -4.28 18.98 -6.49
CA ALA A 383 -3.90 19.92 -5.43
C ALA A 383 -2.79 20.89 -5.89
N ALA A 384 -1.74 20.37 -6.52
CA ALA A 384 -0.66 21.19 -7.09
C ALA A 384 -1.18 22.13 -8.18
N ALA A 385 -2.06 21.65 -9.06
CA ALA A 385 -2.69 22.47 -10.08
C ALA A 385 -3.57 23.59 -9.50
N ALA A 386 -4.24 23.35 -8.36
CA ALA A 386 -5.01 24.37 -7.66
C ALA A 386 -4.12 25.47 -7.07
N ILE A 387 -2.95 25.09 -6.51
CA ILE A 387 -1.93 26.05 -6.02
C ILE A 387 -1.36 26.87 -7.18
N ALA A 388 -1.07 26.24 -8.32
CA ALA A 388 -0.61 26.94 -9.51
C ALA A 388 -1.64 27.96 -10.01
N LYS A 389 -2.94 27.61 -10.00
CA LYS A 389 -4.03 28.52 -10.37
C LYS A 389 -4.17 29.72 -9.44
N SER A 390 -3.78 29.61 -8.16
CA SER A 390 -3.75 30.74 -7.23
C SER A 390 -2.44 31.55 -7.28
N GLY A 391 -1.54 31.24 -8.22
CA GLY A 391 -0.27 31.94 -8.42
C GLY A 391 0.88 31.42 -7.55
N GLY A 392 0.69 30.30 -6.85
CA GLY A 392 1.76 29.62 -6.10
C GLY A 392 2.57 28.69 -6.98
N ASP A 393 3.82 28.42 -6.59
CA ASP A 393 4.66 27.39 -7.21
C ASP A 393 4.92 26.28 -6.20
N PHE A 394 4.56 25.05 -6.54
CA PHE A 394 4.72 23.90 -5.66
C PHE A 394 4.85 22.61 -6.46
N LYS A 395 5.86 21.80 -6.12
CA LYS A 395 6.18 20.58 -6.87
C LYS A 395 5.75 19.32 -6.11
N VAL A 396 4.96 18.48 -6.76
CA VAL A 396 4.70 17.11 -6.29
C VAL A 396 5.73 16.17 -6.90
N ILE A 397 6.35 15.34 -6.07
CA ILE A 397 7.25 14.26 -6.48
C ILE A 397 6.45 12.96 -6.42
N TYR A 398 6.21 12.37 -7.58
CA TYR A 398 5.48 11.12 -7.68
C TYR A 398 6.39 9.97 -7.32
N GLY A 399 5.97 9.09 -6.42
CA GLY A 399 6.75 7.92 -6.03
C GLY A 399 5.88 6.80 -5.48
N VAL A 400 6.56 5.76 -5.01
CA VAL A 400 5.94 4.61 -4.35
C VAL A 400 6.90 4.08 -3.31
N GLU A 401 6.39 3.59 -2.19
CA GLU A 401 7.14 2.67 -1.36
C GLU A 401 6.85 1.24 -1.82
N SER A 402 7.83 0.65 -2.49
CA SER A 402 7.71 -0.67 -3.11
C SER A 402 8.08 -1.80 -2.16
N TYR A 403 7.40 -2.94 -2.33
CA TYR A 403 7.79 -4.21 -1.72
C TYR A 403 8.89 -4.87 -2.55
N PHE A 404 10.13 -4.51 -2.26
CA PHE A 404 11.31 -4.92 -3.00
C PHE A 404 11.75 -6.34 -2.63
N ILE A 405 12.10 -7.14 -3.63
CA ILE A 405 12.74 -8.45 -3.45
C ILE A 405 14.08 -8.46 -4.14
N ASN A 406 15.13 -8.85 -3.42
CA ASN A 406 16.41 -9.16 -4.04
C ASN A 406 16.40 -10.58 -4.62
N ASP A 407 16.03 -10.71 -5.90
CA ASP A 407 16.02 -11.97 -6.66
C ASP A 407 17.35 -12.25 -7.38
N MET A 408 18.33 -11.37 -7.17
CA MET A 408 19.66 -11.39 -7.77
C MET A 408 20.72 -11.90 -6.77
N ILE A 409 20.33 -12.61 -5.71
CA ILE A 409 21.30 -13.22 -4.79
C ILE A 409 22.17 -14.18 -5.61
N PRO A 410 23.47 -13.88 -5.76
CA PRO A 410 24.36 -14.72 -6.55
C PRO A 410 24.46 -16.10 -5.87
N ILE A 411 24.17 -17.13 -6.65
CA ILE A 411 24.39 -18.53 -6.29
C ILE A 411 25.89 -18.79 -6.15
N VAL A 412 26.70 -18.08 -6.94
CA VAL A 412 28.16 -18.14 -6.91
C VAL A 412 28.72 -16.76 -6.56
N ASN A 413 29.44 -16.67 -5.44
CA ASN A 413 30.10 -15.46 -4.96
C ASN A 413 31.62 -15.59 -5.12
N GLY A 414 32.24 -14.71 -5.89
CA GLY A 414 33.68 -14.74 -6.20
C GLY A 414 33.95 -14.79 -7.69
N ALA A 415 35.23 -14.62 -8.08
CA ALA A 415 35.62 -14.43 -9.48
C ALA A 415 36.12 -15.70 -10.18
N LYS A 416 36.32 -16.80 -9.45
CA LYS A 416 36.88 -18.03 -10.02
C LYS A 416 35.86 -18.69 -10.95
N ASP A 417 36.28 -19.04 -12.16
CA ASP A 417 35.45 -19.74 -13.14
C ASP A 417 36.02 -21.13 -13.40
N MET A 418 35.24 -22.16 -13.08
CA MET A 418 35.64 -23.57 -13.16
C MET A 418 34.47 -24.44 -13.64
N PRO A 419 34.75 -25.58 -14.31
CA PRO A 419 33.71 -26.52 -14.74
C PRO A 419 32.88 -27.05 -13.58
N LEU A 420 31.57 -27.30 -13.76
CA LEU A 420 30.69 -27.82 -12.68
C LEU A 420 31.21 -29.10 -12.00
N MET A 421 31.98 -29.92 -12.73
CA MET A 421 32.64 -31.12 -12.22
C MET A 421 34.16 -30.93 -12.02
N GLY A 422 34.58 -29.74 -11.61
CA GLY A 422 35.97 -29.40 -11.26
C GLY A 422 36.42 -29.88 -9.87
N SER A 423 37.44 -29.20 -9.33
CA SER A 423 37.93 -29.41 -7.95
C SER A 423 37.28 -28.42 -7.00
N TYR A 424 36.57 -28.94 -5.99
CA TYR A 424 35.78 -28.16 -5.03
C TYR A 424 36.05 -28.64 -3.61
N ILE A 425 35.92 -27.73 -2.65
CA ILE A 425 35.90 -28.04 -1.22
C ILE A 425 34.46 -27.91 -0.76
N VAL A 426 33.80 -29.03 -0.49
CA VAL A 426 32.45 -29.04 0.06
C VAL A 426 32.59 -29.03 1.58
N PHE A 427 31.99 -28.09 2.28
CA PHE A 427 32.20 -27.93 3.72
C PHE A 427 30.94 -27.51 4.47
N ASP A 428 30.98 -27.74 5.78
CA ASP A 428 29.95 -27.41 6.75
C ASP A 428 30.63 -27.02 8.08
N LEU A 429 30.00 -26.12 8.84
CA LEU A 429 30.50 -25.63 10.12
C LEU A 429 29.48 -25.82 11.24
N GLU A 430 29.97 -26.26 12.39
CA GLU A 430 29.23 -26.16 13.65
C GLU A 430 29.73 -24.97 14.46
N THR A 431 28.83 -24.30 15.18
CA THR A 431 29.12 -23.01 15.81
C THR A 431 28.39 -22.85 17.16
N THR A 432 28.85 -21.92 17.99
CA THR A 432 28.25 -21.62 19.30
C THR A 432 26.94 -20.81 19.22
N GLY A 433 26.45 -20.46 18.02
CA GLY A 433 25.30 -19.59 17.82
C GLY A 433 25.05 -19.25 16.34
N LEU A 434 24.36 -18.15 16.05
CA LEU A 434 23.97 -17.81 14.67
C LEU A 434 24.68 -16.57 14.10
N SER A 435 25.44 -15.84 14.92
CA SER A 435 26.06 -14.58 14.53
C SER A 435 27.57 -14.73 14.36
N ALA A 436 28.07 -14.66 13.13
CA ALA A 436 29.51 -14.78 12.84
C ALA A 436 30.40 -13.73 13.56
N GLY A 437 29.83 -12.55 13.89
CA GLY A 437 30.51 -11.51 14.65
C GLY A 437 30.62 -11.84 16.14
N ASN A 438 29.54 -12.34 16.73
CA ASN A 438 29.46 -12.59 18.17
C ASN A 438 29.92 -13.99 18.55
N ASP A 439 29.54 -15.02 17.79
CA ASP A 439 29.71 -16.46 18.06
C ASP A 439 31.02 -17.02 17.47
N ARG A 440 31.33 -18.30 17.75
CA ARG A 440 32.59 -18.98 17.35
C ARG A 440 32.33 -20.35 16.74
N MET A 441 33.26 -20.82 15.92
CA MET A 441 33.23 -22.17 15.34
C MET A 441 33.60 -23.23 16.39
N THR A 442 32.99 -24.40 16.30
CA THR A 442 33.23 -25.56 17.18
C THR A 442 33.66 -26.81 16.40
N GLU A 443 33.28 -26.96 15.13
CA GLU A 443 33.76 -28.02 14.23
C GLU A 443 33.84 -27.48 12.79
N ILE A 444 34.86 -27.92 12.04
CA ILE A 444 34.96 -27.73 10.59
C ILE A 444 34.99 -29.11 9.95
N GLY A 445 33.99 -29.41 9.12
CA GLY A 445 33.93 -30.62 8.32
C GLY A 445 33.99 -30.28 6.84
N ALA A 446 34.84 -30.97 6.08
CA ALA A 446 34.98 -30.73 4.66
C ALA A 446 35.36 -31.99 3.88
N VAL A 447 35.01 -32.02 2.60
CA VAL A 447 35.44 -33.04 1.66
C VAL A 447 35.96 -32.39 0.38
N LYS A 448 37.03 -32.95 -0.15
CA LYS A 448 37.60 -32.53 -1.43
C LYS A 448 36.96 -33.33 -2.55
N LEU A 449 36.21 -32.64 -3.40
CA LEU A 449 35.61 -33.19 -4.59
C LEU A 449 36.52 -32.93 -5.79
N GLU A 450 36.83 -33.93 -6.59
CA GLU A 450 37.52 -33.78 -7.89
C GLU A 450 36.84 -34.66 -8.94
N ASN A 451 36.40 -34.05 -10.05
CA ASN A 451 35.77 -34.77 -11.17
C ASN A 451 34.57 -35.64 -10.72
N GLY A 452 33.75 -35.11 -9.81
CA GLY A 452 32.58 -35.80 -9.29
C GLY A 452 32.88 -36.96 -8.33
N GLN A 453 34.09 -37.04 -7.78
CA GLN A 453 34.48 -38.04 -6.78
C GLN A 453 35.07 -37.40 -5.53
N VAL A 454 34.66 -37.87 -4.36
CA VAL A 454 35.31 -37.49 -3.10
C VAL A 454 36.70 -38.12 -3.06
N LYS A 455 37.73 -37.28 -2.95
CA LYS A 455 39.14 -37.69 -2.92
C LYS A 455 39.73 -37.69 -1.53
N ASP A 456 39.29 -36.75 -0.70
CA ASP A 456 39.83 -36.56 0.63
C ASP A 456 38.75 -35.95 1.55
N SER A 457 38.97 -36.05 2.86
CA SER A 457 38.08 -35.57 3.90
C SER A 457 38.88 -34.91 5.01
N PHE A 458 38.36 -33.80 5.53
CA PHE A 458 38.91 -33.04 6.62
C PHE A 458 37.85 -32.89 7.71
N ASN A 459 38.22 -33.18 8.95
CA ASN A 459 37.37 -32.91 10.10
C ASN A 459 38.21 -32.47 11.29
N ILE A 460 37.85 -31.35 11.91
CA ILE A 460 38.57 -30.83 13.07
C ILE A 460 37.60 -30.14 14.04
N PHE A 461 37.75 -30.43 15.33
CA PHE A 461 37.12 -29.61 16.36
C PHE A 461 37.89 -28.30 16.54
N VAL A 462 37.19 -27.25 16.95
CA VAL A 462 37.75 -25.93 17.21
C VAL A 462 37.38 -25.54 18.63
N ASN A 463 38.37 -25.11 19.41
CA ASN A 463 38.13 -24.57 20.73
C ASN A 463 37.57 -23.13 20.60
N PRO A 464 36.30 -22.88 20.95
CA PRO A 464 35.67 -21.57 20.75
C PRO A 464 36.08 -20.55 21.84
N GLN A 465 36.87 -20.98 22.83
CA GLN A 465 37.31 -20.20 23.99
C GLN A 465 36.14 -19.56 24.77
N ARG A 466 34.99 -20.22 24.77
CA ARG A 466 33.77 -19.81 25.47
C ARG A 466 32.87 -21.04 25.72
N PRO A 467 31.95 -20.95 26.68
CA PRO A 467 30.95 -21.99 26.88
C PRO A 467 30.04 -22.14 25.66
N ILE A 468 29.75 -23.39 25.28
CA ILE A 468 28.75 -23.72 24.27
C ILE A 468 27.36 -23.67 24.93
N PRO A 469 26.40 -22.87 24.41
CA PRO A 469 25.06 -22.84 24.98
C PRO A 469 24.37 -24.20 24.93
N GLU A 470 23.63 -24.58 25.97
CA GLU A 470 22.99 -25.90 26.10
C GLU A 470 22.10 -26.26 24.89
N LYS A 471 21.38 -25.27 24.35
CA LYS A 471 20.56 -25.44 23.15
C LYS A 471 21.37 -25.86 21.92
N ILE A 472 22.60 -25.35 21.77
CA ILE A 472 23.51 -25.70 20.69
C ILE A 472 24.09 -27.10 20.91
N THR A 473 24.46 -27.43 22.14
CA THR A 473 24.89 -28.80 22.49
C THR A 473 23.78 -29.82 22.22
N GLN A 474 22.52 -29.50 22.50
CA GLN A 474 21.38 -30.37 22.15
C GLN A 474 21.16 -30.52 20.65
N LEU A 475 21.53 -29.52 19.84
CA LEU A 475 21.38 -29.54 18.40
C LEU A 475 22.54 -30.28 17.70
N THR A 476 23.77 -30.02 18.13
CA THR A 476 25.01 -30.46 17.46
C THR A 476 25.63 -31.69 18.11
N GLY A 477 25.29 -31.97 19.36
CA GLY A 477 25.95 -32.97 20.18
C GLY A 477 27.37 -32.58 20.65
N ILE A 478 27.87 -31.39 20.31
CA ILE A 478 29.21 -30.93 20.70
C ILE A 478 29.16 -30.32 22.11
N THR A 479 29.96 -30.88 23.01
CA THR A 479 30.07 -30.41 24.41
C THR A 479 31.37 -29.62 24.62
N ASP A 480 31.40 -28.81 25.69
CA ASP A 480 32.60 -28.05 26.06
C ASP A 480 33.82 -28.97 26.29
N GLU A 481 33.61 -30.19 26.80
CA GLU A 481 34.67 -31.17 27.01
C GLU A 481 35.29 -31.68 25.70
N MET A 482 34.49 -31.79 24.63
CA MET A 482 34.96 -32.26 23.32
C MET A 482 35.90 -31.24 22.67
N VAL A 483 35.66 -29.95 22.88
CA VAL A 483 36.43 -28.86 22.25
C VAL A 483 37.53 -28.29 23.15
N ALA A 484 37.57 -28.64 24.44
CA ALA A 484 38.54 -28.10 25.38
C ALA A 484 40.01 -28.34 24.97
N GLY A 485 40.30 -29.53 24.41
CA GLY A 485 41.64 -29.89 23.90
C GLY A 485 41.86 -29.62 22.42
N ALA A 486 40.85 -29.07 21.73
CA ALA A 486 40.92 -28.80 20.30
C ALA A 486 41.82 -27.58 20.00
N PRO A 487 42.36 -27.46 18.77
CA PRO A 487 43.11 -26.28 18.35
C PRO A 487 42.25 -25.01 18.44
N LEU A 488 42.93 -23.88 18.66
CA LEU A 488 42.30 -22.57 18.57
C LEU A 488 41.92 -22.23 17.13
N GLU A 489 41.03 -21.25 16.97
CA GLU A 489 40.48 -20.83 15.68
C GLU A 489 41.55 -20.57 14.60
N GLU A 490 42.66 -19.92 14.95
CA GLU A 490 43.76 -19.65 14.00
C GLU A 490 44.41 -20.92 13.46
N GLU A 491 44.72 -21.88 14.34
CA GLU A 491 45.38 -23.12 13.95
C GLU A 491 44.44 -24.01 13.13
N ALA A 492 43.17 -24.10 13.53
CA ALA A 492 42.16 -24.83 12.77
C ALA A 492 41.97 -24.24 11.36
N LEU A 493 41.95 -22.91 11.22
CA LEU A 493 41.89 -22.25 9.91
C LEU A 493 43.13 -22.52 9.06
N ARG A 494 44.34 -22.49 9.64
CA ARG A 494 45.57 -22.81 8.91
C ARG A 494 45.53 -24.23 8.34
N GLN A 495 45.06 -25.19 9.12
CA GLN A 495 44.89 -26.57 8.68
C GLN A 495 43.81 -26.70 7.60
N PHE A 496 42.70 -25.99 7.73
CA PHE A 496 41.65 -25.95 6.69
C PHE A 496 42.16 -25.35 5.37
N TYR A 497 42.88 -24.22 5.41
CA TYR A 497 43.46 -23.60 4.20
C TYR A 497 44.49 -24.51 3.53
N ALA A 498 45.29 -25.23 4.32
CA ALA A 498 46.21 -26.23 3.80
C ALA A 498 45.46 -27.36 3.08
N PHE A 499 44.34 -27.84 3.65
CA PHE A 499 43.46 -28.82 3.00
C PHE A 499 42.83 -28.28 1.70
N CYS A 500 42.42 -27.01 1.67
CA CYS A 500 41.91 -26.35 0.46
C CYS A 500 42.98 -26.22 -0.65
N GLY A 501 44.26 -26.34 -0.32
CA GLY A 501 45.37 -26.12 -1.23
C GLY A 501 45.68 -24.65 -1.51
N GLY A 502 45.20 -23.73 -0.66
CA GLY A 502 45.41 -22.29 -0.81
C GLY A 502 44.23 -21.44 -0.33
N GLU A 503 44.27 -20.15 -0.67
CA GLU A 503 43.31 -19.11 -0.26
C GLU A 503 42.24 -18.79 -1.32
N ASP A 504 42.31 -19.43 -2.49
CA ASP A 504 41.47 -19.15 -3.66
C ASP A 504 40.62 -20.36 -4.12
N ALA A 505 40.49 -21.40 -3.29
CA ALA A 505 39.68 -22.57 -3.61
C ALA A 505 38.20 -22.20 -3.86
N VAL A 506 37.47 -23.09 -4.54
CA VAL A 506 36.01 -22.95 -4.67
C VAL A 506 35.33 -23.78 -3.58
N LEU A 507 34.64 -23.10 -2.68
CA LEU A 507 33.89 -23.69 -1.57
C LEU A 507 32.45 -23.98 -2.00
N VAL A 508 31.89 -25.09 -1.57
CA VAL A 508 30.48 -25.43 -1.76
C VAL A 508 29.86 -25.66 -0.39
N ALA A 509 28.76 -24.97 -0.11
CA ALA A 509 28.04 -25.08 1.16
C ALA A 509 26.51 -25.08 0.93
N HIS A 510 25.75 -25.49 1.94
CA HIS A 510 24.30 -25.54 1.88
C HIS A 510 23.73 -24.43 2.76
N ASN A 511 23.37 -23.29 2.16
CA ASN A 511 23.25 -21.98 2.80
C ASN A 511 24.61 -21.32 3.02
N ALA A 512 25.42 -21.28 1.96
CA ALA A 512 26.80 -20.79 1.98
C ALA A 512 27.02 -19.45 2.73
N PRO A 513 26.12 -18.45 2.69
CA PRO A 513 26.32 -17.20 3.46
C PRO A 513 26.52 -17.39 4.96
N PHE A 514 25.99 -18.48 5.55
CA PHE A 514 26.22 -18.82 6.95
C PHE A 514 27.65 -19.28 7.18
N ASP A 515 28.06 -20.39 6.56
CA ASP A 515 29.37 -21.02 6.79
C ASP A 515 30.51 -20.11 6.34
N THR A 516 30.37 -19.50 5.16
CA THR A 516 31.39 -18.57 4.63
C THR A 516 31.46 -17.29 5.46
N GLY A 517 30.36 -16.85 6.08
CA GLY A 517 30.35 -15.70 6.99
C GLY A 517 31.15 -15.97 8.26
N PHE A 518 31.00 -17.15 8.87
CA PHE A 518 31.83 -17.58 10.00
C PHE A 518 33.30 -17.73 9.62
N LEU A 519 33.58 -18.38 8.49
CA LEU A 519 34.93 -18.56 7.97
C LEU A 519 35.62 -17.23 7.68
N GLN A 520 34.92 -16.28 7.06
CA GLN A 520 35.43 -14.94 6.78
C GLN A 520 35.66 -14.14 8.06
N ALA A 521 34.72 -14.17 9.01
CA ALA A 521 34.88 -13.47 10.29
C ALA A 521 36.07 -14.03 11.09
N ALA A 522 36.26 -15.35 11.08
CA ALA A 522 37.41 -16.01 11.69
C ALA A 522 38.72 -15.64 10.98
N ALA A 523 38.75 -15.65 9.64
CA ALA A 523 39.92 -15.21 8.88
C ALA A 523 40.31 -13.75 9.20
N ILE A 524 39.33 -12.84 9.30
CA ILE A 524 39.56 -11.45 9.72
C ILE A 524 40.15 -11.38 11.13
N ARG A 525 39.60 -12.13 12.10
CA ARG A 525 40.12 -12.18 13.48
C ARG A 525 41.57 -12.69 13.54
N CYS A 526 41.91 -13.64 12.68
CA CYS A 526 43.24 -14.25 12.61
C CYS A 526 44.21 -13.52 11.66
N GLY A 527 43.80 -12.41 11.03
CA GLY A 527 44.63 -11.69 10.07
C GLY A 527 44.96 -12.50 8.81
N MET A 528 44.11 -13.45 8.44
CA MET A 528 44.27 -14.30 7.26
C MET A 528 43.53 -13.71 6.05
N PRO A 529 44.09 -13.81 4.83
CA PRO A 529 43.42 -13.41 3.60
C PRO A 529 42.22 -14.31 3.32
N TYR A 530 41.19 -13.75 2.68
CA TYR A 530 39.97 -14.50 2.30
C TYR A 530 39.63 -14.19 0.84
N ALA A 531 40.00 -15.09 -0.07
CA ALA A 531 39.78 -14.94 -1.52
C ALA A 531 38.99 -16.11 -2.14
N PHE A 532 38.34 -16.92 -1.31
CA PHE A 532 37.54 -18.06 -1.76
C PHE A 532 36.37 -17.62 -2.64
N THR A 533 36.07 -18.44 -3.65
CA THR A 533 34.79 -18.37 -4.38
C THR A 533 33.83 -19.37 -3.74
N SER A 534 32.58 -19.03 -3.48
CA SER A 534 31.60 -19.92 -2.84
C SER A 534 30.40 -20.20 -3.73
N VAL A 535 29.92 -21.44 -3.74
CA VAL A 535 28.69 -21.88 -4.40
C VAL A 535 27.66 -22.30 -3.35
N ASP A 536 26.47 -21.71 -3.39
CA ASP A 536 25.35 -22.09 -2.53
C ASP A 536 24.40 -23.08 -3.22
N THR A 537 24.25 -24.26 -2.64
CA THR A 537 23.37 -25.31 -3.19
C THR A 537 21.88 -25.07 -2.91
N VAL A 538 21.51 -24.26 -1.91
CA VAL A 538 20.11 -23.97 -1.57
C VAL A 538 19.36 -23.28 -2.72
N PRO A 539 19.84 -22.17 -3.31
CA PRO A 539 19.16 -21.52 -4.42
C PRO A 539 19.14 -22.39 -5.69
N ILE A 540 20.15 -23.24 -5.90
CA ILE A 540 20.15 -24.23 -7.00
C ILE A 540 19.02 -25.25 -6.79
N ALA A 541 18.92 -25.83 -5.59
CA ALA A 541 17.89 -26.81 -5.25
C ALA A 541 16.48 -26.20 -5.32
N ARG A 542 16.29 -24.95 -4.88
CA ARG A 542 15.02 -24.22 -5.02
C ARG A 542 14.58 -24.07 -6.47
N LYS A 543 15.53 -23.89 -7.38
CA LYS A 543 15.28 -23.71 -8.81
C LYS A 543 14.99 -25.02 -9.52
N LEU A 544 15.70 -26.07 -9.17
CA LEU A 544 15.53 -27.38 -9.80
C LEU A 544 14.33 -28.14 -9.24
N PHE A 545 14.00 -27.94 -7.95
CA PHE A 545 12.95 -28.68 -7.23
C PHE A 545 11.97 -27.71 -6.52
N PRO A 546 11.21 -26.89 -7.24
CA PRO A 546 10.28 -25.90 -6.66
C PRO A 546 9.11 -26.51 -5.88
N GLU A 547 8.81 -27.80 -6.10
CA GLU A 547 7.72 -28.54 -5.46
C GLU A 547 8.03 -29.01 -4.03
N LEU A 548 9.30 -28.95 -3.60
CA LEU A 548 9.68 -29.33 -2.24
C LEU A 548 9.13 -28.34 -1.21
N ARG A 549 8.57 -28.88 -0.12
CA ARG A 549 8.04 -28.07 1.00
C ARG A 549 9.10 -27.14 1.63
N ASN A 550 10.35 -27.59 1.66
CA ASN A 550 11.51 -26.82 2.07
C ASN A 550 12.77 -27.43 1.43
N HIS A 551 13.87 -26.71 1.48
CA HIS A 551 15.15 -27.10 0.88
C HIS A 551 16.23 -27.26 1.94
N LYS A 552 15.90 -27.86 3.08
CA LYS A 552 16.92 -28.31 4.05
C LYS A 552 17.70 -29.48 3.48
N LEU A 553 18.94 -29.67 3.94
CA LEU A 553 19.86 -30.72 3.47
C LEU A 553 19.18 -32.10 3.43
N ASP A 554 18.57 -32.52 4.53
CA ASP A 554 17.80 -33.77 4.64
C ASP A 554 16.69 -33.92 3.59
N THR A 555 15.98 -32.82 3.32
CA THR A 555 14.83 -32.86 2.41
C THR A 555 15.29 -33.03 0.97
N VAL A 556 16.36 -32.32 0.60
CA VAL A 556 16.99 -32.44 -0.72
C VAL A 556 17.65 -33.81 -0.90
N ALA A 557 18.37 -34.30 0.12
CA ALA A 557 18.98 -35.63 0.11
C ALA A 557 17.94 -36.73 -0.11
N LYS A 558 16.82 -36.69 0.63
CA LYS A 558 15.70 -37.64 0.48
C LYS A 558 15.06 -37.57 -0.90
N HIS A 559 14.85 -36.37 -1.44
CA HIS A 559 14.32 -36.19 -2.79
C HIS A 559 15.24 -36.79 -3.85
N LEU A 560 16.55 -36.61 -3.70
CA LEU A 560 17.58 -37.17 -4.57
C LEU A 560 17.88 -38.66 -4.31
N GLN A 561 17.17 -39.29 -3.38
CA GLN A 561 17.32 -40.69 -2.99
C GLN A 561 18.74 -41.05 -2.49
N LEU A 562 19.40 -40.08 -1.86
CA LEU A 562 20.65 -40.28 -1.13
C LEU A 562 20.27 -40.83 0.25
N GLY A 563 20.86 -41.97 0.65
CA GLY A 563 20.42 -42.76 1.81
C GLY A 563 20.39 -41.98 3.14
N ASN A 564 19.89 -42.62 4.20
CA ASN A 564 19.86 -41.99 5.53
C ASN A 564 21.29 -41.71 6.04
N PHE A 565 21.49 -40.54 6.66
CA PHE A 565 22.74 -40.13 7.29
C PHE A 565 22.48 -39.51 8.65
N ASN A 566 23.52 -39.40 9.46
CA ASN A 566 23.44 -38.75 10.76
C ASN A 566 23.64 -37.25 10.56
N HIS A 567 22.55 -36.49 10.56
CA HIS A 567 22.60 -35.03 10.58
C HIS A 567 23.28 -34.59 11.89
N HIS A 568 23.99 -33.45 11.91
CA HIS A 568 24.68 -32.86 13.09
C HIS A 568 26.15 -33.23 13.28
N ARG A 569 26.83 -33.69 12.23
CA ARG A 569 28.30 -33.79 12.21
C ARG A 569 28.79 -33.17 10.92
N ALA A 570 29.61 -32.11 11.05
CA ALA A 570 30.01 -31.29 9.92
C ALA A 570 30.61 -32.10 8.76
N CYS A 571 31.42 -33.13 9.05
CA CYS A 571 32.01 -33.96 7.99
C CYS A 571 31.01 -34.88 7.28
N ASP A 572 29.99 -35.39 7.98
CA ASP A 572 28.95 -36.22 7.38
C ASP A 572 28.01 -35.37 6.52
N ASP A 573 27.63 -34.20 7.01
CA ASP A 573 26.84 -33.21 6.28
C ASP A 573 27.59 -32.74 5.02
N ALA A 574 28.90 -32.45 5.10
CA ALA A 574 29.74 -32.10 3.95
C ALA A 574 29.81 -33.23 2.89
N ARG A 575 29.90 -34.49 3.33
CA ARG A 575 29.92 -35.66 2.42
C ARG A 575 28.60 -35.82 1.67
N ILE A 576 27.47 -35.73 2.37
CA ILE A 576 26.14 -35.79 1.76
C ILE A 576 25.92 -34.61 0.83
N LEU A 577 26.36 -33.42 1.24
CA LEU A 577 26.32 -32.24 0.40
C LEU A 577 27.14 -32.42 -0.88
N ALA A 578 28.28 -33.12 -0.84
CA ALA A 578 29.05 -33.40 -2.04
C ALA A 578 28.26 -34.29 -3.02
N GLU A 579 27.57 -35.31 -2.51
CA GLU A 579 26.68 -36.16 -3.33
C GLU A 579 25.51 -35.36 -3.92
N ILE A 580 24.90 -34.46 -3.13
CA ILE A 580 23.87 -33.53 -3.60
C ILE A 580 24.44 -32.66 -4.71
N TYR A 581 25.59 -32.02 -4.49
CA TYR A 581 26.21 -31.12 -5.46
C TYR A 581 26.49 -31.82 -6.79
N ILE A 582 27.02 -33.06 -6.76
CA ILE A 582 27.22 -33.86 -7.99
C ILE A 582 25.91 -34.04 -8.75
N LYS A 583 24.80 -34.39 -8.07
CA LYS A 583 23.49 -34.54 -8.71
C LYS A 583 22.96 -33.24 -9.29
N LEU A 584 23.10 -32.13 -8.54
CA LEU A 584 22.70 -30.81 -9.02
C LEU A 584 23.53 -30.39 -10.25
N ALA A 585 24.85 -30.56 -10.21
CA ALA A 585 25.76 -30.27 -11.32
C ALA A 585 25.39 -31.08 -12.58
N ASP A 586 25.07 -32.37 -12.41
CA ASP A 586 24.59 -33.23 -13.50
C ASP A 586 23.31 -32.70 -14.17
N ILE A 587 22.34 -32.26 -13.37
CA ILE A 587 21.08 -31.68 -13.86
C ILE A 587 21.34 -30.34 -14.56
N LEU A 588 22.17 -29.47 -13.98
CA LEU A 588 22.52 -28.19 -14.57
C LEU A 588 23.20 -28.35 -15.93
N GLN A 589 24.08 -29.34 -16.06
CA GLN A 589 24.76 -29.61 -17.32
C GLN A 589 23.82 -30.18 -18.38
N LYS A 590 22.98 -31.18 -18.01
CA LYS A 590 22.12 -31.90 -18.95
C LYS A 590 20.87 -31.12 -19.35
N GLU A 591 20.21 -30.46 -18.40
CA GLU A 591 18.91 -29.83 -18.62
C GLU A 591 19.01 -28.31 -18.87
N LYS A 592 19.99 -27.64 -18.25
CA LYS A 592 20.14 -26.18 -18.35
C LYS A 592 21.30 -25.73 -19.23
N GLN A 593 22.09 -26.69 -19.77
CA GLN A 593 23.27 -26.43 -20.61
C GLN A 593 24.33 -25.53 -19.96
N ILE A 594 24.38 -25.51 -18.62
CA ILE A 594 25.36 -24.76 -17.83
C ILE A 594 26.61 -25.64 -17.70
N GLN A 595 27.79 -25.12 -18.08
CA GLN A 595 29.05 -25.89 -18.09
C GLN A 595 29.99 -25.51 -16.94
N ASN A 596 29.92 -24.27 -16.46
CA ASN A 596 30.79 -23.75 -15.42
C ASN A 596 30.01 -23.02 -14.31
N ILE A 597 30.66 -22.75 -13.18
CA ILE A 597 30.01 -22.18 -12.00
C ILE A 597 29.54 -20.74 -12.22
N GLN A 598 30.26 -19.93 -12.99
CA GLN A 598 29.85 -18.53 -13.21
C GLN A 598 28.56 -18.45 -14.05
N GLN A 599 28.34 -19.39 -14.97
CA GLN A 599 27.09 -19.50 -15.73
C GLN A 599 25.88 -19.85 -14.85
N ILE A 600 26.05 -20.33 -13.62
CA ILE A 600 24.93 -20.64 -12.71
C ILE A 600 24.14 -19.36 -12.38
N ASN A 601 24.85 -18.25 -12.10
CA ASN A 601 24.22 -16.97 -11.76
C ASN A 601 23.33 -16.46 -12.90
N THR A 602 23.77 -16.62 -14.15
CA THR A 602 23.00 -16.21 -15.33
C THR A 602 21.91 -17.22 -15.69
N GLY A 603 22.22 -18.52 -15.64
CA GLY A 603 21.38 -19.60 -16.14
C GLY A 603 20.27 -20.05 -15.18
N LEU A 604 20.39 -19.76 -13.88
CA LEU A 604 19.37 -20.02 -12.87
C LEU A 604 18.76 -18.74 -12.27
N SER A 605 18.99 -17.58 -12.88
CA SER A 605 18.51 -16.29 -12.41
C SER A 605 17.00 -16.29 -12.04
N GLY A 606 16.65 -15.62 -10.94
CA GLY A 606 15.28 -15.35 -10.48
C GLY A 606 14.81 -16.16 -9.25
N VAL A 607 15.26 -15.82 -8.03
CA VAL A 607 14.72 -16.43 -6.79
C VAL A 607 13.18 -16.57 -6.83
N ASP A 608 12.63 -17.67 -6.30
CA ASP A 608 11.17 -17.78 -6.13
C ASP A 608 10.66 -16.61 -5.28
N TYR A 609 9.99 -15.66 -5.94
CA TYR A 609 9.52 -14.42 -5.34
C TYR A 609 8.54 -14.65 -4.19
N LYS A 610 7.93 -15.84 -4.09
CA LYS A 610 7.02 -16.20 -2.99
C LYS A 610 7.77 -16.45 -1.69
N ASN A 611 8.95 -17.06 -1.78
CA ASN A 611 9.77 -17.46 -0.64
C ASN A 611 10.83 -16.42 -0.27
N ALA A 612 11.08 -15.46 -1.16
CA ALA A 612 12.03 -14.39 -0.88
C ALA A 612 11.51 -13.41 0.17
N TYR A 613 12.42 -12.92 1.01
CA TYR A 613 12.14 -11.86 1.95
C TYR A 613 11.85 -10.56 1.19
N SER A 614 10.81 -9.84 1.62
CA SER A 614 10.41 -8.57 1.03
C SER A 614 10.89 -7.43 1.91
N TYR A 615 11.64 -6.51 1.33
CA TYR A 615 12.06 -5.27 1.95
C TYR A 615 11.19 -4.11 1.46
N HIS A 616 11.28 -2.97 2.11
CA HIS A 616 10.75 -1.71 1.59
C HIS A 616 11.82 -0.99 0.77
N GLN A 617 11.39 -0.26 -0.25
CA GLN A 617 12.27 0.59 -1.07
C GLN A 617 11.48 1.76 -1.65
N ILE A 618 12.02 2.97 -1.49
CA ILE A 618 11.42 4.17 -2.08
C ILE A 618 11.86 4.30 -3.53
N ILE A 619 10.89 4.54 -4.41
CA ILE A 619 11.11 4.81 -5.83
C ILE A 619 10.47 6.16 -6.14
N LEU A 620 11.28 7.14 -6.53
CA LEU A 620 10.82 8.47 -6.94
C LEU A 620 10.97 8.66 -8.45
N VAL A 621 9.98 9.30 -9.06
CA VAL A 621 9.96 9.58 -10.51
C VAL A 621 10.72 10.85 -10.82
N LYS A 622 11.75 10.74 -11.67
CA LYS A 622 12.56 11.88 -12.14
C LYS A 622 11.95 12.58 -13.36
N ASN A 623 11.35 11.81 -14.27
CA ASN A 623 10.84 12.29 -15.57
C ASN A 623 9.71 11.41 -16.10
N LEU A 624 9.15 11.76 -17.26
CA LEU A 624 8.03 11.03 -17.88
C LEU A 624 8.38 9.56 -18.22
N THR A 625 9.62 9.28 -18.63
CA THR A 625 10.09 7.89 -18.83
C THR A 625 10.00 7.11 -17.52
N GLY A 626 10.49 7.71 -16.43
CA GLY A 626 10.36 7.15 -15.09
C GLY A 626 8.93 6.90 -14.66
N LEU A 627 8.00 7.82 -14.98
CA LEU A 627 6.58 7.65 -14.66
C LEU A 627 5.99 6.41 -15.36
N LYS A 628 6.30 6.26 -16.66
CA LYS A 628 5.87 5.10 -17.45
C LYS A 628 6.47 3.81 -16.90
N ASN A 629 7.76 3.83 -16.58
CA ASN A 629 8.48 2.69 -16.00
C ASN A 629 7.91 2.30 -14.64
N LEU A 630 7.58 3.28 -13.79
CA LEU A 630 6.91 3.04 -12.52
C LEU A 630 5.56 2.35 -12.74
N TYR A 631 4.73 2.81 -13.67
CA TYR A 631 3.45 2.15 -13.98
C TYR A 631 3.61 0.71 -14.48
N GLN A 632 4.66 0.42 -15.26
CA GLN A 632 4.99 -0.95 -15.66
C GLN A 632 5.36 -1.81 -14.44
N LEU A 633 6.23 -1.32 -13.57
CA LEU A 633 6.64 -2.02 -12.35
C LEU A 633 5.45 -2.31 -11.41
N ILE A 634 4.56 -1.33 -11.21
CA ILE A 634 3.34 -1.50 -10.40
C ILE A 634 2.39 -2.51 -11.03
N SER A 635 2.25 -2.50 -12.35
CA SER A 635 1.39 -3.48 -13.05
C SER A 635 1.94 -4.89 -12.87
N LYS A 636 3.24 -5.08 -13.07
CA LYS A 636 3.92 -6.38 -12.88
C LYS A 636 3.86 -6.86 -11.43
N SER A 637 4.01 -5.97 -10.46
CA SER A 637 3.96 -6.35 -9.05
C SER A 637 2.58 -6.87 -8.62
N HIS A 638 1.51 -6.38 -9.25
CA HIS A 638 0.13 -6.84 -8.99
C HIS A 638 -0.28 -8.06 -9.83
N LEU A 639 0.28 -8.24 -11.02
CA LEU A 639 -0.13 -9.31 -11.95
C LEU A 639 0.80 -10.53 -11.89
N ASP A 640 2.11 -10.30 -12.02
CA ASP A 640 3.11 -11.36 -12.23
C ASP A 640 3.73 -11.83 -10.90
N TYR A 641 3.95 -10.89 -9.97
CA TYR A 641 4.75 -11.09 -8.76
C TYR A 641 3.99 -10.87 -7.45
N TYR A 642 2.65 -10.90 -7.50
CA TYR A 642 1.84 -10.72 -6.31
C TYR A 642 1.94 -11.94 -5.37
N TYR A 643 2.35 -11.69 -4.13
CA TYR A 643 2.29 -12.70 -3.07
C TYR A 643 2.03 -12.04 -1.72
N LYS A 644 0.76 -12.05 -1.30
CA LYS A 644 0.18 -11.30 -0.15
C LYS A 644 0.26 -9.77 -0.28
N LYS A 645 1.33 -9.26 -0.92
CA LYS A 645 1.62 -7.87 -1.22
C LYS A 645 2.13 -7.80 -2.69
N PRO A 646 2.01 -6.65 -3.36
CA PRO A 646 2.50 -6.47 -4.73
C PRO A 646 4.02 -6.24 -4.74
N ARG A 647 4.80 -7.27 -5.10
CA ARG A 647 6.26 -7.26 -4.94
C ARG A 647 7.01 -6.93 -6.24
N ILE A 648 8.16 -6.27 -6.13
CA ILE A 648 9.01 -5.88 -7.26
C ILE A 648 10.38 -6.56 -7.14
N PRO A 649 10.72 -7.50 -8.04
CA PRO A 649 12.06 -8.10 -8.10
C PRO A 649 13.14 -7.07 -8.50
N LYS A 650 14.35 -7.24 -7.96
CA LYS A 650 15.53 -6.40 -8.26
C LYS A 650 15.90 -6.46 -9.74
N SER A 651 15.79 -7.62 -10.37
CA SER A 651 16.04 -7.80 -11.81
C SER A 651 15.12 -6.92 -12.68
N GLU A 652 13.81 -6.93 -12.41
CA GLU A 652 12.83 -6.10 -13.11
C GLU A 652 13.05 -4.61 -12.78
N LEU A 653 13.36 -4.26 -11.53
CA LEU A 653 13.66 -2.88 -11.17
C LEU A 653 14.88 -2.33 -11.92
N ILE A 654 15.94 -3.13 -12.08
CA ILE A 654 17.12 -2.75 -12.87
C ILE A 654 16.71 -2.50 -14.34
N ARG A 655 15.86 -3.36 -14.91
CA ARG A 655 15.39 -3.24 -16.29
C ARG A 655 14.60 -1.95 -16.53
N TYR A 656 13.79 -1.52 -15.57
CA TYR A 656 12.97 -0.30 -15.65
C TYR A 656 13.55 0.87 -14.85
N ARG A 657 14.84 0.85 -14.49
CA ARG A 657 15.47 1.87 -13.63
C ARG A 657 15.51 3.26 -14.25
N GLU A 658 15.52 3.34 -15.58
CA GLU A 658 15.64 4.63 -16.28
C GLU A 658 14.55 5.61 -15.83
N GLY A 659 14.97 6.82 -15.43
CA GLY A 659 14.05 7.87 -14.97
C GLY A 659 13.55 7.71 -13.54
N LEU A 660 14.06 6.72 -12.78
CA LEU A 660 13.75 6.50 -11.37
C LEU A 660 14.92 6.92 -10.48
N ILE A 661 14.62 7.30 -9.24
CA ILE A 661 15.58 7.58 -8.16
C ILE A 661 15.21 6.65 -6.99
N LEU A 662 16.17 5.85 -6.52
CA LEU A 662 15.95 4.83 -5.50
C LEU A 662 16.46 5.27 -4.12
N GLY A 663 15.58 5.18 -3.12
CA GLY A 663 15.87 5.43 -1.70
C GLY A 663 15.95 4.13 -0.90
N SER A 664 16.75 4.10 0.16
CA SER A 664 16.93 2.92 1.00
C SER A 664 15.74 2.60 1.93
N ALA A 665 14.74 3.47 2.00
CA ALA A 665 13.52 3.35 2.80
C ALA A 665 13.75 3.29 4.33
N CYS A 666 12.72 2.81 5.03
CA CYS A 666 12.58 2.76 6.48
C CYS A 666 13.36 1.59 7.12
N GLU A 667 13.01 1.24 8.36
CA GLU A 667 13.59 0.11 9.08
C GLU A 667 13.28 -1.25 8.47
N ALA A 668 12.27 -1.35 7.61
CA ALA A 668 11.99 -2.51 6.77
C ALA A 668 12.80 -2.54 5.46
N GLY A 669 13.66 -1.54 5.20
CA GLY A 669 14.54 -1.49 4.03
C GLY A 669 15.72 -2.47 4.10
N GLU A 670 16.22 -2.90 2.94
CA GLU A 670 17.35 -3.87 2.82
C GLU A 670 18.60 -3.35 3.55
N LEU A 671 18.94 -2.07 3.38
CA LEU A 671 20.13 -1.48 3.99
C LEU A 671 20.00 -1.35 5.51
N PHE A 672 18.87 -0.85 6.01
CA PHE A 672 18.68 -0.67 7.45
C PHE A 672 18.69 -2.03 8.17
N ARG A 673 18.02 -3.05 7.62
CA ARG A 673 18.07 -4.41 8.14
C ARG A 673 19.48 -4.98 8.14
N ALA A 674 20.25 -4.78 7.08
CA ALA A 674 21.64 -5.21 7.04
C ALA A 674 22.51 -4.54 8.13
N VAL A 675 22.25 -3.27 8.46
CA VAL A 675 22.92 -2.57 9.56
C VAL A 675 22.54 -3.17 10.92
N VAL A 676 21.24 -3.44 11.13
CA VAL A 676 20.72 -4.05 12.37
C VAL A 676 21.27 -5.46 12.56
N ASP A 677 21.34 -6.25 11.48
CA ASP A 677 21.87 -7.62 11.48
C ASP A 677 23.40 -7.68 11.67
N GLY A 678 24.07 -6.53 11.70
CA GLY A 678 25.52 -6.45 11.90
C GLY A 678 26.34 -6.97 10.71
N LYS A 679 25.84 -6.78 9.47
CA LYS A 679 26.58 -7.16 8.26
C LYS A 679 27.92 -6.44 8.16
N SER A 680 28.87 -7.06 7.45
CA SER A 680 30.22 -6.52 7.31
C SER A 680 30.21 -5.18 6.56
N TRP A 681 31.21 -4.33 6.82
CA TRP A 681 31.32 -3.03 6.15
C TRP A 681 31.34 -3.13 4.62
N GLY A 682 31.97 -4.17 4.07
CA GLY A 682 32.01 -4.43 2.63
C GLY A 682 30.64 -4.75 2.05
N GLU A 683 29.86 -5.61 2.72
CA GLU A 683 28.49 -5.92 2.32
C GLU A 683 27.58 -4.69 2.39
N LEU A 684 27.66 -3.93 3.49
CA LEU A 684 26.92 -2.67 3.63
C LEU A 684 27.23 -1.70 2.50
N CYS A 685 28.50 -1.57 2.13
CA CYS A 685 28.90 -0.74 1.00
C CYS A 685 28.31 -1.25 -0.33
N ASN A 686 28.26 -2.55 -0.54
CA ASN A 686 27.71 -3.14 -1.76
C ASN A 686 26.19 -2.96 -1.87
N ILE A 687 25.47 -3.11 -0.76
CA ILE A 687 24.02 -2.83 -0.70
C ILE A 687 23.76 -1.36 -0.96
N ALA A 688 24.48 -0.46 -0.26
CA ALA A 688 24.27 0.99 -0.36
C ALA A 688 24.50 1.54 -1.78
N LYS A 689 25.46 0.99 -2.54
CA LYS A 689 25.73 1.38 -3.95
C LYS A 689 24.55 1.19 -4.90
N PHE A 690 23.56 0.38 -4.54
CA PHE A 690 22.38 0.17 -5.37
C PHE A 690 21.42 1.38 -5.35
N TYR A 691 21.51 2.21 -4.31
CA TYR A 691 20.59 3.32 -4.06
C TYR A 691 21.19 4.65 -4.53
N ASP A 692 20.31 5.56 -4.96
CA ASP A 692 20.69 6.91 -5.39
C ASP A 692 20.72 7.88 -4.20
N PHE A 693 19.98 7.59 -3.14
CA PHE A 693 20.08 8.23 -1.83
C PHE A 693 19.81 7.25 -0.70
N LEU A 694 20.37 7.51 0.48
CA LEU A 694 20.15 6.72 1.68
C LEU A 694 19.20 7.46 2.62
N GLU A 695 18.31 6.75 3.27
CA GLU A 695 17.33 7.32 4.20
C GLU A 695 17.75 7.08 5.65
N ILE A 696 17.49 8.09 6.47
CA ILE A 696 17.49 8.01 7.93
C ILE A 696 16.21 8.63 8.44
N GLN A 697 15.67 8.08 9.52
CA GLN A 697 14.43 8.55 10.15
C GLN A 697 14.68 9.02 11.58
N PRO A 698 13.80 9.88 12.14
CA PRO A 698 13.79 10.18 13.56
C PRO A 698 13.79 8.89 14.39
N ILE A 699 14.52 8.89 15.50
CA ILE A 699 14.62 7.67 16.36
C ILE A 699 13.26 7.25 16.93
N GLN A 700 12.32 8.20 17.04
CA GLN A 700 10.94 7.97 17.45
C GLN A 700 10.26 6.92 16.56
N ASN A 701 10.53 6.93 15.24
CA ASN A 701 10.02 5.96 14.27
C ASN A 701 10.42 4.51 14.64
N ASN A 702 11.54 4.33 15.34
CA ASN A 702 12.14 3.03 15.63
C ASN A 702 12.11 2.65 17.12
N MET A 703 11.37 3.39 17.97
CA MET A 703 11.32 3.13 19.41
C MET A 703 10.75 1.74 19.75
N PHE A 704 9.85 1.21 18.93
CA PHE A 704 9.34 -0.15 19.07
C PHE A 704 10.46 -1.21 19.04
N MET A 705 11.59 -0.94 18.38
CA MET A 705 12.74 -1.84 18.36
C MET A 705 13.44 -1.93 19.71
N VAL A 706 13.36 -0.87 20.52
CA VAL A 706 13.85 -0.90 21.91
C VAL A 706 12.88 -1.70 22.78
N HIS A 707 11.57 -1.48 22.60
CA HIS A 707 10.54 -2.19 23.37
C HIS A 707 10.54 -3.70 23.11
N ASN A 708 10.78 -4.13 21.88
CA ASN A 708 10.81 -5.55 21.51
C ASN A 708 12.19 -6.22 21.69
N GLY A 709 13.21 -5.47 22.14
CA GLY A 709 14.57 -5.98 22.39
C GLY A 709 15.45 -6.15 21.15
N THR A 710 15.03 -5.69 19.97
CA THR A 710 15.89 -5.68 18.76
C THR A 710 17.02 -4.65 18.88
N ALA A 711 16.79 -3.55 19.59
CA ALA A 711 17.77 -2.55 19.97
C ALA A 711 17.87 -2.49 21.51
N ARG A 712 19.08 -2.30 22.02
CA ARG A 712 19.38 -2.23 23.45
C ARG A 712 18.87 -0.95 24.10
N ASP A 713 19.04 0.19 23.41
CA ASP A 713 18.75 1.53 23.90
C ASP A 713 18.59 2.52 22.73
N GLU A 714 18.18 3.76 23.04
CA GLU A 714 18.09 4.84 22.06
C GLU A 714 19.43 5.16 21.40
N GLU A 715 20.55 4.95 22.09
CA GLU A 715 21.88 5.23 21.54
C GLU A 715 22.25 4.24 20.44
N GLN A 716 21.80 2.99 20.53
CA GLN A 716 21.93 2.02 19.45
C GLN A 716 21.13 2.43 18.21
N LEU A 717 19.92 2.96 18.35
CA LEU A 717 19.16 3.52 17.22
C LEU A 717 19.90 4.69 16.57
N ARG A 718 20.48 5.59 17.37
CA ARG A 718 21.34 6.68 16.88
C ARG A 718 22.57 6.14 16.15
N ASN A 719 23.16 5.04 16.63
CA ASN A 719 24.30 4.40 15.98
C ASN A 719 23.94 3.77 14.62
N TYR A 720 22.74 3.22 14.45
CA TYR A 720 22.26 2.77 13.14
C TYR A 720 22.21 3.93 12.15
N ASN A 721 21.60 5.06 12.54
CA ASN A 721 21.58 6.27 11.71
C ASN A 721 22.99 6.79 11.41
N ARG A 722 23.89 6.84 12.40
CA ARG A 722 25.30 7.25 12.19
C ARG A 722 26.04 6.31 11.22
N THR A 723 25.74 5.02 11.24
CA THR A 723 26.32 4.05 10.31
C THR A 723 25.90 4.34 8.88
N ILE A 724 24.61 4.64 8.65
CA ILE A 724 24.10 5.03 7.32
C ILE A 724 24.70 6.36 6.86
N VAL A 725 24.82 7.35 7.75
CA VAL A 725 25.51 8.62 7.46
C VAL A 725 26.95 8.37 7.03
N ARG A 726 27.69 7.52 7.77
CA ARG A 726 29.06 7.15 7.43
C ARG A 726 29.16 6.45 6.08
N LEU A 727 28.19 5.59 5.74
CA LEU A 727 28.11 4.94 4.42
C LEU A 727 27.93 5.98 3.30
N GLY A 728 27.01 6.93 3.49
CA GLY A 728 26.80 8.04 2.55
C GLY A 728 28.05 8.90 2.34
N ASP A 729 28.73 9.28 3.43
CA ASP A 729 29.97 10.06 3.38
C ASP A 729 31.12 9.32 2.67
N THR A 730 31.20 8.01 2.88
CA THR A 730 32.24 7.13 2.31
C THR A 730 32.01 6.91 0.82
N LEU A 731 30.76 6.63 0.42
CA LEU A 731 30.39 6.31 -0.96
C LEU A 731 30.03 7.56 -1.80
N LYS A 732 29.97 8.73 -1.16
CA LYS A 732 29.48 9.98 -1.76
C LYS A 732 28.04 9.87 -2.27
N ILE A 733 27.21 9.15 -1.52
CA ILE A 733 25.77 9.02 -1.76
C ILE A 733 25.04 9.97 -0.80
N PRO A 734 24.10 10.81 -1.27
CA PRO A 734 23.32 11.68 -0.41
C PRO A 734 22.58 10.90 0.68
N VAL A 735 22.61 11.40 1.92
CA VAL A 735 21.77 10.89 3.01
C VAL A 735 20.67 11.89 3.29
N CYS A 736 19.43 11.43 3.20
CA CYS A 736 18.22 12.23 3.35
C CYS A 736 17.50 11.85 4.65
N ALA A 737 17.15 12.86 5.45
CA ALA A 737 16.28 12.65 6.60
C ALA A 737 14.81 12.69 6.17
N THR A 738 14.09 11.58 6.32
CA THR A 738 12.68 11.42 5.96
C THR A 738 11.85 11.10 7.21
N CYS A 739 10.52 11.32 7.17
CA CYS A 739 9.66 11.08 8.34
C CYS A 739 8.74 9.88 8.20
N ASP A 740 8.53 9.36 7.00
CA ASP A 740 7.60 8.25 6.78
C ASP A 740 6.19 8.57 7.30
N VAL A 741 5.65 9.66 6.74
CA VAL A 741 4.46 10.35 7.26
C VAL A 741 3.21 9.51 7.01
N HIS A 742 2.48 9.13 8.05
CA HIS A 742 1.19 8.41 7.94
C HIS A 742 -0.04 9.24 8.35
N MET A 743 0.21 10.39 8.97
CA MET A 743 -0.81 11.28 9.52
C MET A 743 -0.35 12.74 9.52
N MET A 744 -1.29 13.66 9.64
CA MET A 744 -1.01 15.09 9.52
C MET A 744 -0.44 15.68 10.82
N ASP A 745 -1.11 15.41 11.94
CA ASP A 745 -0.76 15.93 13.26
C ASP A 745 -0.75 14.76 14.27
N GLU A 746 0.04 14.87 15.34
CA GLU A 746 0.23 13.81 16.37
C GLU A 746 -1.09 13.29 16.97
N LYS A 747 -2.07 14.18 17.12
CA LYS A 747 -3.42 13.87 17.60
C LYS A 747 -4.20 12.89 16.69
N ASP A 748 -3.83 12.79 15.41
CA ASP A 748 -4.51 11.93 14.45
C ASP A 748 -4.10 10.45 14.61
N ASN A 749 -3.14 10.16 15.50
CA ASN A 749 -2.63 8.81 15.75
C ASN A 749 -3.73 7.84 16.19
N ILE A 750 -4.71 8.34 16.96
CA ILE A 750 -5.85 7.56 17.42
C ILE A 750 -6.61 6.88 16.26
N PHE A 751 -6.72 7.56 15.11
CA PHE A 751 -7.40 7.00 13.94
C PHE A 751 -6.61 5.85 13.32
N ARG A 752 -5.29 5.99 13.24
CA ARG A 752 -4.39 4.95 12.74
C ARG A 752 -4.39 3.74 13.68
N GLN A 753 -4.34 3.97 15.00
CA GLN A 753 -4.46 2.92 16.01
C GLN A 753 -5.75 2.10 15.84
N ILE A 754 -6.89 2.76 15.63
CA ILE A 754 -8.17 2.08 15.39
C ILE A 754 -8.13 1.23 14.11
N LEU A 755 -7.53 1.73 13.02
CA LEU A 755 -7.38 0.96 11.77
C LEU A 755 -6.54 -0.30 11.98
N LEU A 756 -5.41 -0.16 12.66
CA LEU A 756 -4.48 -1.26 12.94
C LEU A 756 -5.06 -2.29 13.93
N ALA A 757 -5.81 -1.83 14.92
CA ALA A 757 -6.53 -2.72 15.85
C ALA A 757 -7.56 -3.57 15.08
N GLY A 758 -8.23 -2.98 14.08
CA GLY A 758 -9.12 -3.70 13.17
C GLY A 758 -8.42 -4.79 12.33
N MET A 759 -7.10 -4.68 12.14
CA MET A 759 -6.28 -5.71 11.47
C MET A 759 -5.72 -6.77 12.42
N GLY A 760 -5.96 -6.66 13.73
CA GLY A 760 -5.51 -7.62 14.74
C GLY A 760 -4.11 -7.39 15.30
N PHE A 761 -3.52 -6.20 15.09
CA PHE A 761 -2.29 -5.81 15.79
C PHE A 761 -2.60 -5.57 17.28
N LYS A 762 -1.81 -6.17 18.17
CA LYS A 762 -2.07 -6.13 19.62
C LYS A 762 -1.41 -4.94 20.34
N ASP A 763 -0.37 -4.36 19.74
CA ASP A 763 0.45 -3.31 20.34
C ASP A 763 0.34 -1.98 19.57
N THR A 764 -0.89 -1.60 19.19
CA THR A 764 -1.15 -0.39 18.39
C THR A 764 -0.75 0.89 19.11
N ASP A 765 -0.82 0.89 20.44
CA ASP A 765 -0.59 2.07 21.28
C ASP A 765 0.90 2.42 21.40
N GLN A 766 1.77 1.49 21.00
CA GLN A 766 3.23 1.63 21.02
C GLN A 766 3.84 1.79 19.63
N GLN A 767 3.00 1.87 18.58
CA GLN A 767 3.50 2.16 17.25
C GLN A 767 3.94 3.61 17.14
N SER A 768 5.00 3.80 16.37
CA SER A 768 5.60 5.10 16.18
C SER A 768 4.65 6.04 15.43
N PRO A 769 4.60 7.33 15.83
CA PRO A 769 3.78 8.34 15.17
C PRO A 769 4.27 8.65 13.75
#